data_AF-A0A933J8F0-F1
#
_entry.id   AF-A0A933J8F0-F1
#
_cell.length_a   1.000
_cell.length_b   1.000
_cell.length_c   1.000
_cell.angle_alpha   90.00
_cell.angle_beta   90.00
_cell.angle_gamma   90.00
#
_symmetry.space_group_name_H-M   'P 1'
#
loop_
_entity.id
_entity.type
_entity.pdbx_description
1 polymer ?
#
loop_
_entity_poly.entity_id
_entity_poly.type
_entity_poly.pdbx_seq_one_letter_code
_entity_poly.pdbx_strand_id
1 'polypeptide(L)'
;MKRVLLSTILFSTTLSAYAYDKVEFRRQIINPALNRISAIAILGDKLAVADAKLNAVLIFDAEGKLFKKSLAPLKKPVALSVGNSRIYIADKGNSRVVVLDAEGTLLWAFSGGGSLPGQLDGPMGLAYGPDDRLYVSNTGRSTIEVFNSDGIFLYNFPAVKADGTKARPGQIALDNSGFIYVSDPGNALIFKYDRTGKLIKEFNMPNDSLAVDEYGILYVINSKEGKVREVSANWEVLGVFGTKGKTQMAFAKLRDVAINAEGDLCLADEGNKKVTVIHLEGARPAKKLPRAQPMDRFNLKGPVKKYPYKSDVFTVKPDQSVIANLPELKELAGLGDAGKKTTLVRYGNKPGQVKNPKGMTTDAKGRIYVSDTGNNRVQFFNPDGTYANMFGESGSDEGLFKGPAGITVNSVGNIYTADSRNKRVQAFSADGMFLFAVGPQLGNITLQNPIGVCVDDDKNMYILDAGLKKVVVTDGAGKFLRIWDDSGNLKNPAAIAYDWKSYFYVLDRGDYSVKIFDNQGKFVSSFFAKGMGERELKGPQYLAVADNKLYIADYEGAKIMAFELSYMPEAPLFDPATAADMAMIKLAWYPIKTPWVKNYAVFRAVSETGEFKKLGAVDKPQYSDASLTPATTYYYSVAGVSVTGDLGAKSAPLAVYFKGPEAEAAPAEASAGLSASAGGEDSGPGSKNVAPMEILPVELNYIFSANYKYYEKNPIGRIAVRNNTDSAFSNVKLSVFLKDFMDFPSDDIVPEIQPQSRVNVDIKATLNNKILTINEDTPIQCQLTLTYYQDGVEKTATLNKPVKVLSKNAIIWDKTARLANFITAADTPIAALKAAMLEEKTRFMEKADFLNNNVVEALMIWEGLGELGINYQADPVGFALKKSTGEFTLDTVQFPRNTIKLKSGDCDDLTALYASMFKAAGLSSAILDYPGHIALMVGTGETDAREVGMPEEYLIKHKDAWWVGVEATMTGKDFYDSVKHQADLYKRSAGEVKVVEVDAALQEFAPVTLPDMEFDSALDKAAFKKRVTGAIAAMRKTRYDYFKKYYGQILLNTPDDIDANTNLGILEAQHENDSEAAEYFDKVLKKEPVNAAALNNMGNLKFGQKKYDDAKEYYFKATKADPYDANIWLNLARVSVKMGNTDDVQAFAERAAKLDPAVKSTGDMLLK
;
A
#
# COMPACT_ATOMS: atom_id res chain seq x y z
N MET A 1 -57.88 57.75 25.63
CA MET A 1 -58.80 57.75 24.48
C MET A 1 -58.70 56.40 23.75
N LYS A 2 -59.42 56.21 22.63
CA LYS A 2 -59.43 54.98 21.77
C LYS A 2 -58.00 54.64 21.26
N ARG A 3 -57.50 53.40 21.03
CA ARG A 3 -57.99 52.01 20.77
C ARG A 3 -57.71 51.55 19.31
N VAL A 4 -56.71 50.66 19.13
CA VAL A 4 -56.27 49.80 17.99
C VAL A 4 -55.19 48.86 18.60
N LEU A 5 -55.04 47.51 18.51
CA LEU A 5 -55.50 46.35 17.69
C LEU A 5 -54.79 46.16 16.33
N LEU A 6 -54.06 45.09 15.98
CA LEU A 6 -53.71 43.76 16.57
C LEU A 6 -52.27 43.39 16.03
N SER A 7 -51.58 42.26 16.22
CA SER A 7 -51.70 40.92 16.85
C SER A 7 -50.31 40.52 17.45
N THR A 8 -49.93 39.35 18.02
CA THR A 8 -50.16 37.88 17.83
C THR A 8 -49.56 37.35 16.52
N ILE A 9 -48.56 36.44 16.50
CA ILE A 9 -48.55 35.06 17.03
C ILE A 9 -47.36 34.74 17.96
N LEU A 10 -47.55 33.81 18.91
CA LEU A 10 -46.50 33.20 19.74
C LEU A 10 -45.81 32.05 19.00
N PHE A 11 -44.49 31.91 19.18
CA PHE A 11 -43.87 30.59 19.35
C PHE A 11 -42.69 30.68 20.35
N SER A 12 -43.01 31.08 21.58
CA SER A 12 -42.07 31.06 22.70
C SER A 12 -42.03 29.65 23.30
N THR A 13 -41.26 28.74 22.70
CA THR A 13 -40.90 27.47 23.35
C THR A 13 -39.84 27.76 24.41
N THR A 14 -40.28 28.15 25.60
CA THR A 14 -39.43 28.22 26.79
C THR A 14 -38.97 26.83 27.18
N LEU A 15 -37.80 26.41 26.69
CA LEU A 15 -37.02 25.38 27.37
C LEU A 15 -36.61 25.97 28.72
N SER A 16 -37.25 25.52 29.79
CA SER A 16 -36.92 25.91 31.15
C SER A 16 -35.51 25.44 31.49
N ALA A 17 -34.66 26.38 31.90
CA ALA A 17 -33.36 26.09 32.47
C ALA A 17 -33.57 25.46 33.87
N TYR A 18 -33.57 24.14 33.92
CA TYR A 18 -33.75 23.39 35.16
C TYR A 18 -32.48 23.42 36.01
N ALA A 19 -32.62 23.80 37.27
CA ALA A 19 -31.71 23.45 38.36
C ALA A 19 -32.23 22.19 39.06
N TYR A 20 -31.45 21.54 39.92
CA TYR A 20 -31.98 20.44 40.73
C TYR A 20 -33.00 20.92 41.79
N ASP A 21 -34.21 20.36 41.74
CA ASP A 21 -35.34 20.64 42.61
C ASP A 21 -35.11 20.24 44.09
N LYS A 22 -34.27 19.22 44.35
CA LYS A 22 -33.96 18.72 45.70
C LYS A 22 -32.48 18.32 45.83
N VAL A 23 -31.84 18.87 46.88
CA VAL A 23 -30.50 18.48 47.33
C VAL A 23 -30.62 17.60 48.57
N GLU A 24 -30.38 16.31 48.42
CA GLU A 24 -30.48 15.32 49.50
C GLU A 24 -29.12 15.02 50.13
N PHE A 25 -29.04 14.96 51.45
CA PHE A 25 -27.81 14.54 52.14
C PHE A 25 -27.70 13.00 52.12
N ARG A 26 -26.58 12.46 51.60
CA ARG A 26 -26.29 11.02 51.64
C ARG A 26 -25.46 10.63 52.86
N ARG A 27 -24.19 11.04 52.91
CA ARG A 27 -23.25 10.66 53.99
C ARG A 27 -22.17 11.71 54.25
N GLN A 28 -21.51 11.64 55.41
CA GLN A 28 -20.31 12.42 55.71
C GLN A 28 -19.17 11.53 56.19
N ILE A 29 -18.01 11.69 55.55
CA ILE A 29 -16.77 11.03 55.92
C ILE A 29 -16.01 12.01 56.82
N ILE A 30 -16.07 11.75 58.13
CA ILE A 30 -15.31 12.46 59.17
C ILE A 30 -14.43 11.41 59.85
N ASN A 31 -13.12 11.51 59.68
CA ASN A 31 -12.17 10.50 60.15
C ASN A 31 -10.91 11.17 60.72
N PRO A 32 -10.38 10.75 61.89
CA PRO A 32 -9.18 11.34 62.49
C PRO A 32 -7.92 11.31 61.60
N ALA A 33 -7.87 10.43 60.59
CA ALA A 33 -6.79 10.43 59.60
C ALA A 33 -6.81 11.66 58.67
N LEU A 34 -7.98 12.28 58.44
CA LEU A 34 -8.10 13.45 57.57
C LEU A 34 -7.45 14.67 58.25
N ASN A 35 -6.42 15.22 57.61
CA ASN A 35 -5.55 16.23 58.21
C ASN A 35 -5.46 17.49 57.35
N ARG A 36 -5.31 17.30 56.03
CA ARG A 36 -5.30 18.34 55.00
C ARG A 36 -5.74 17.76 53.65
N ILE A 37 -7.04 17.57 53.50
CA ILE A 37 -7.66 17.12 52.25
C ILE A 37 -7.28 18.08 51.11
N SER A 38 -6.84 17.54 49.98
CA SER A 38 -6.46 18.30 48.79
C SER A 38 -7.30 17.95 47.55
N ALA A 39 -7.66 16.69 47.35
CA ALA A 39 -8.47 16.23 46.23
C ALA A 39 -9.29 14.98 46.55
N ILE A 40 -10.29 14.67 45.72
CA ILE A 40 -11.17 13.50 45.84
C ILE A 40 -11.45 12.87 44.46
N ALA A 41 -11.72 11.57 44.45
CA ALA A 41 -12.28 10.87 43.28
C ALA A 41 -13.21 9.73 43.72
N ILE A 42 -14.29 9.53 42.97
CA ILE A 42 -15.25 8.44 43.18
C ILE A 42 -14.74 7.19 42.46
N LEU A 43 -14.86 6.03 43.11
CA LEU A 43 -14.33 4.74 42.65
C LEU A 43 -15.40 3.66 42.87
N GLY A 44 -16.45 3.68 42.03
CA GLY A 44 -17.66 2.91 42.27
C GLY A 44 -18.36 3.36 43.55
N ASP A 45 -18.52 2.44 44.50
CA ASP A 45 -19.08 2.68 45.84
C ASP A 45 -18.11 3.40 46.79
N LYS A 46 -16.80 3.26 46.54
CA LYS A 46 -15.69 3.78 47.33
C LYS A 46 -15.36 5.23 46.98
N LEU A 47 -14.69 5.91 47.90
CA LEU A 47 -14.13 7.24 47.69
C LEU A 47 -12.62 7.26 47.96
N ALA A 48 -11.83 7.71 46.98
CA ALA A 48 -10.43 8.03 47.16
C ALA A 48 -10.27 9.51 47.58
N VAL A 49 -9.47 9.77 48.61
CA VAL A 49 -9.23 11.10 49.19
C VAL A 49 -7.73 11.35 49.31
N ALA A 50 -7.20 12.37 48.63
CA ALA A 50 -5.81 12.78 48.76
C ALA A 50 -5.62 13.70 49.97
N ASP A 51 -4.59 13.43 50.78
CA ASP A 51 -4.18 14.29 51.89
C ASP A 51 -2.76 14.83 51.68
N ALA A 52 -2.66 16.15 51.46
CA ALA A 52 -1.42 16.86 51.16
C ALA A 52 -0.50 17.09 52.39
N LYS A 53 -0.88 16.61 53.58
CA LYS A 53 -0.05 16.64 54.80
C LYS A 53 0.35 15.24 55.26
N LEU A 54 -0.48 14.22 55.04
CA LEU A 54 -0.09 12.81 55.21
C LEU A 54 0.76 12.27 54.07
N ASN A 55 0.76 12.93 52.90
CA ASN A 55 1.38 12.44 51.66
C ASN A 55 0.85 11.05 51.26
N ALA A 56 -0.47 10.89 51.29
CA ALA A 56 -1.13 9.61 50.99
C ALA A 56 -2.50 9.84 50.34
N VAL A 57 -2.99 8.80 49.66
CA VAL A 57 -4.42 8.63 49.36
C VAL A 57 -5.03 7.71 50.41
N LEU A 58 -6.21 8.09 50.90
CA LEU A 58 -7.05 7.31 51.78
C LEU A 58 -8.27 6.85 50.98
N ILE A 59 -8.51 5.55 50.89
CA ILE A 59 -9.69 4.98 50.24
C ILE A 59 -10.68 4.60 51.33
N PHE A 60 -11.91 5.10 51.21
CA PHE A 60 -13.04 4.83 52.10
C PHE A 60 -14.10 3.98 51.39
N ASP A 61 -14.80 3.16 52.15
CA ASP A 61 -15.92 2.32 51.68
C ASP A 61 -17.26 3.09 51.55
N ALA A 62 -18.33 2.37 51.21
CA ALA A 62 -19.68 2.90 51.09
C ALA A 62 -20.21 3.48 52.41
N GLU A 63 -19.75 2.96 53.54
CA GLU A 63 -20.10 3.38 54.90
C GLU A 63 -19.25 4.58 55.37
N GLY A 64 -18.19 4.93 54.64
CA GLY A 64 -17.26 6.02 55.00
C GLY A 64 -16.18 5.64 56.00
N LYS A 65 -15.99 4.34 56.25
CA LYS A 65 -14.90 3.76 57.03
C LYS A 65 -13.65 3.62 56.14
N LEU A 66 -12.47 3.68 56.77
CA LEU A 66 -11.19 3.64 56.05
C LEU A 66 -10.88 2.20 55.60
N PHE A 67 -10.93 1.96 54.29
CA PHE A 67 -10.61 0.68 53.65
C PHE A 67 -9.09 0.52 53.43
N LYS A 68 -8.41 1.56 52.93
CA LYS A 68 -6.97 1.53 52.64
C LYS A 68 -6.29 2.89 52.84
N LYS A 69 -5.04 2.89 53.31
CA LYS A 69 -4.09 3.98 53.08
C LYS A 69 -3.05 3.54 52.04
N SER A 70 -2.84 4.31 50.98
CA SER A 70 -1.83 4.03 49.96
C SER A 70 -0.42 4.05 50.56
N LEU A 71 0.44 3.10 50.15
CA LEU A 71 1.87 3.08 50.51
C LEU A 71 2.77 3.73 49.44
N ALA A 72 2.18 4.39 48.44
CA ALA A 72 2.93 5.09 47.40
C ALA A 72 3.74 6.27 47.97
N PRO A 73 4.98 6.52 47.51
CA PRO A 73 5.87 7.55 48.04
C PRO A 73 5.53 8.95 47.47
N LEU A 74 4.31 9.42 47.78
CA LEU A 74 3.79 10.72 47.35
C LEU A 74 4.42 11.87 48.16
N LYS A 75 4.23 13.11 47.70
CA LYS A 75 4.67 14.34 48.36
C LYS A 75 3.76 15.49 47.94
N LYS A 76 2.83 15.88 48.80
CA LYS A 76 1.75 16.85 48.48
C LYS A 76 0.96 16.44 47.22
N PRO A 77 0.22 15.30 47.21
CA PRO A 77 -0.75 15.02 46.15
C PRO A 77 -1.83 16.11 46.10
N VAL A 78 -2.25 16.55 44.91
CA VAL A 78 -3.18 17.70 44.74
C VAL A 78 -4.37 17.47 43.82
N ALA A 79 -4.39 16.40 43.03
CA ALA A 79 -5.54 16.03 42.19
C ALA A 79 -5.64 14.51 42.06
N LEU A 80 -6.86 14.01 41.90
CA LEU A 80 -7.19 12.60 41.68
C LEU A 80 -8.13 12.46 40.49
N SER A 81 -8.01 11.37 39.75
CA SER A 81 -9.00 10.94 38.76
C SER A 81 -8.98 9.41 38.62
N VAL A 82 -10.07 8.84 38.12
CA VAL A 82 -10.28 7.38 38.04
C VAL A 82 -10.64 7.01 36.61
N GLY A 83 -10.03 5.93 36.10
CA GLY A 83 -10.25 5.42 34.74
C GLY A 83 -9.57 4.07 34.55
N ASN A 84 -10.12 3.19 33.71
CA ASN A 84 -9.62 1.83 33.46
C ASN A 84 -9.25 1.05 34.75
N SER A 85 -10.10 1.15 35.78
CA SER A 85 -9.91 0.56 37.12
C SER A 85 -8.62 0.96 37.84
N ARG A 86 -8.09 2.15 37.54
CA ARG A 86 -6.88 2.74 38.13
C ARG A 86 -7.21 4.09 38.78
N ILE A 87 -6.44 4.46 39.80
CA ILE A 87 -6.45 5.80 40.42
C ILE A 87 -5.21 6.55 39.94
N TYR A 88 -5.40 7.66 39.26
CA TYR A 88 -4.33 8.55 38.81
C TYR A 88 -4.18 9.75 39.77
N ILE A 89 -2.94 10.12 40.09
CA ILE A 89 -2.62 11.09 41.15
C ILE A 89 -1.62 12.13 40.64
N ALA A 90 -1.95 13.43 40.76
CA ALA A 90 -0.99 14.51 40.55
C ALA A 90 -0.09 14.70 41.79
N ASP A 91 1.14 14.19 41.74
CA ASP A 91 2.11 14.16 42.84
C ASP A 91 2.99 15.43 42.82
N LYS A 92 2.38 16.58 43.12
CA LYS A 92 2.94 17.92 42.88
C LYS A 92 4.33 18.16 43.46
N GLY A 93 4.62 17.66 44.66
CA GLY A 93 5.93 17.84 45.30
C GLY A 93 7.08 17.02 44.70
N ASN A 94 6.77 16.12 43.77
CA ASN A 94 7.70 15.31 42.97
C ASN A 94 7.55 15.57 41.45
N SER A 95 6.68 16.50 41.03
CA SER A 95 6.41 16.86 39.62
C SER A 95 6.18 15.67 38.68
N ARG A 96 5.25 14.78 39.04
CA ARG A 96 4.95 13.56 38.30
C ARG A 96 3.49 13.13 38.46
N VAL A 97 3.07 12.14 37.69
CA VAL A 97 1.83 11.38 37.92
C VAL A 97 2.17 10.02 38.54
N VAL A 98 1.37 9.60 39.52
CA VAL A 98 1.43 8.25 40.12
C VAL A 98 0.14 7.50 39.82
N VAL A 99 0.24 6.20 39.53
CA VAL A 99 -0.88 5.33 39.17
C VAL A 99 -1.01 4.22 40.22
N LEU A 100 -2.21 4.06 40.77
CA LEU A 100 -2.58 2.95 41.65
C LEU A 100 -3.63 2.05 40.98
N ASP A 101 -3.80 0.83 41.49
CA ASP A 101 -5.00 0.02 41.26
C ASP A 101 -6.20 0.57 42.06
N ALA A 102 -7.37 -0.06 41.92
CA ALA A 102 -8.57 0.28 42.70
C ALA A 102 -8.43 -0.03 44.21
N GLU A 103 -7.47 -0.86 44.59
CA GLU A 103 -7.17 -1.30 45.95
C GLU A 103 -6.17 -0.38 46.67
N GLY A 104 -5.61 0.62 45.97
CA GLY A 104 -4.66 1.61 46.48
C GLY A 104 -3.19 1.14 46.53
N THR A 105 -2.84 0.08 45.80
CA THR A 105 -1.47 -0.42 45.59
C THR A 105 -0.78 0.38 44.49
N LEU A 106 0.51 0.67 44.65
CA LEU A 106 1.30 1.36 43.62
C LEU A 106 1.52 0.44 42.40
N LEU A 107 1.13 0.92 41.22
CA LEU A 107 1.44 0.26 39.94
C LEU A 107 2.71 0.86 39.32
N TRP A 108 2.73 2.16 39.02
CA TRP A 108 3.92 2.89 38.54
C TRP A 108 3.78 4.41 38.71
N ALA A 109 4.80 5.13 38.25
CA ALA A 109 4.79 6.59 38.10
C ALA A 109 5.40 6.98 36.74
N PHE A 110 5.03 8.15 36.23
CA PHE A 110 5.54 8.71 34.96
C PHE A 110 5.53 10.25 34.99
N SER A 111 6.18 10.89 34.02
CA SER A 111 6.69 12.27 34.11
C SER A 111 7.80 12.42 35.16
N GLY A 112 8.72 13.35 34.89
CA GLY A 112 9.62 13.95 35.87
C GLY A 112 9.51 15.47 35.88
N GLY A 113 10.15 16.11 36.87
CA GLY A 113 10.25 17.56 36.95
C GLY A 113 11.13 18.14 35.85
N GLY A 114 10.62 19.10 35.08
CA GLY A 114 11.37 19.74 34.01
C GLY A 114 10.55 20.67 33.11
N SER A 115 11.15 21.12 32.00
CA SER A 115 10.62 22.18 31.13
C SER A 115 10.25 21.73 29.71
N LEU A 116 10.51 20.47 29.35
CA LEU A 116 10.28 19.90 28.03
C LEU A 116 8.90 19.21 27.93
N PRO A 117 8.40 18.88 26.72
CA PRO A 117 7.13 18.14 26.57
C PRO A 117 7.08 16.86 27.42
N GLY A 118 5.92 16.56 28.00
CA GLY A 118 5.71 15.45 28.91
C GLY A 118 6.28 15.64 30.33
N GLN A 119 7.11 16.66 30.56
CA GLN A 119 7.65 17.01 31.87
C GLN A 119 6.74 18.02 32.59
N LEU A 120 6.49 17.77 33.87
CA LEU A 120 5.61 18.59 34.69
C LEU A 120 6.40 19.57 35.57
N ASP A 121 5.83 20.74 35.81
CA ASP A 121 6.25 21.68 36.84
C ASP A 121 5.04 22.17 37.64
N GLY A 122 5.02 21.78 38.91
CA GLY A 122 3.94 22.09 39.84
C GLY A 122 2.54 21.70 39.34
N PRO A 123 2.30 20.46 38.86
CA PRO A 123 1.00 20.05 38.35
C PRO A 123 -0.10 20.25 39.40
N MET A 124 -1.31 20.62 38.97
CA MET A 124 -2.41 21.01 39.88
C MET A 124 -3.70 20.24 39.71
N GLY A 125 -3.99 19.75 38.51
CA GLY A 125 -5.25 19.15 38.13
C GLY A 125 -5.04 18.06 37.11
N LEU A 126 -5.93 17.07 37.12
CA LEU A 126 -5.77 15.87 36.33
C LEU A 126 -7.14 15.21 36.11
N ALA A 127 -7.41 14.79 34.88
CA ALA A 127 -8.69 14.19 34.49
C ALA A 127 -8.46 13.03 33.50
N TYR A 128 -9.11 11.90 33.76
CA TYR A 128 -9.24 10.82 32.79
C TYR A 128 -10.40 11.13 31.83
N GLY A 129 -10.14 11.07 30.53
CA GLY A 129 -11.08 11.46 29.49
C GLY A 129 -12.00 10.33 29.02
N PRO A 130 -13.19 10.65 28.46
CA PRO A 130 -14.06 9.67 27.81
C PRO A 130 -13.42 8.99 26.58
N ASP A 131 -12.30 9.50 26.08
CA ASP A 131 -11.53 8.98 24.96
C ASP A 131 -10.26 8.23 25.39
N ASP A 132 -10.28 7.73 26.63
CA ASP A 132 -9.30 6.87 27.29
C ASP A 132 -7.90 7.50 27.54
N ARG A 133 -7.81 8.84 27.45
CA ARG A 133 -6.61 9.66 27.70
C ARG A 133 -6.54 10.22 29.11
N LEU A 134 -5.36 10.68 29.51
CA LEU A 134 -5.14 11.43 30.74
C LEU A 134 -4.65 12.84 30.42
N TYR A 135 -5.41 13.84 30.87
CA TYR A 135 -5.11 15.27 30.74
C TYR A 135 -4.56 15.80 32.07
N VAL A 136 -3.44 16.53 32.04
CA VAL A 136 -2.74 17.03 33.24
C VAL A 136 -2.43 18.51 33.11
N SER A 137 -2.84 19.33 34.08
CA SER A 137 -2.51 20.76 34.08
C SER A 137 -1.11 20.99 34.60
N ASN A 138 -0.35 21.80 33.86
CA ASN A 138 1.07 22.03 34.08
C ASN A 138 1.31 23.49 34.46
N THR A 139 0.90 23.84 35.69
CA THR A 139 0.77 25.23 36.15
C THR A 139 2.02 26.08 35.99
N GLY A 140 3.22 25.51 36.22
CA GLY A 140 4.49 26.23 36.09
C GLY A 140 4.85 26.57 34.65
N ARG A 141 4.40 25.75 33.69
CA ARG A 141 4.66 25.91 32.25
C ARG A 141 3.53 26.62 31.49
N SER A 142 2.34 26.73 32.10
CA SER A 142 1.09 27.17 31.46
C SER A 142 0.72 26.29 30.25
N THR A 143 0.77 24.97 30.44
CA THR A 143 0.37 23.97 29.42
C THR A 143 -0.62 22.95 30.00
N ILE A 144 -1.31 22.24 29.12
CA ILE A 144 -1.98 20.97 29.41
C ILE A 144 -1.16 19.88 28.71
N GLU A 145 -0.60 18.93 29.47
CA GLU A 145 0.08 17.76 28.89
C GLU A 145 -0.92 16.60 28.75
N VAL A 146 -0.84 15.85 27.65
CA VAL A 146 -1.75 14.75 27.33
C VAL A 146 -0.98 13.45 27.17
N PHE A 147 -1.44 12.43 27.90
CA PHE A 147 -0.87 11.08 27.93
C PHE A 147 -1.94 10.04 27.58
N ASN A 148 -1.53 8.84 27.18
CA ASN A 148 -2.44 7.70 27.15
C ASN A 148 -2.67 7.11 28.57
N SER A 149 -3.58 6.14 28.70
CA SER A 149 -3.91 5.50 29.98
C SER A 149 -2.74 4.82 30.70
N ASP A 150 -1.65 4.48 30.00
CA ASP A 150 -0.44 3.91 30.60
C ASP A 150 0.59 4.96 31.03
N GLY A 151 0.43 6.22 30.60
CA GLY A 151 1.35 7.32 30.93
C GLY A 151 2.46 7.56 29.91
N ILE A 152 2.28 7.11 28.66
CA ILE A 152 3.12 7.51 27.53
C ILE A 152 2.62 8.86 27.02
N PHE A 153 3.52 9.82 26.86
CA PHE A 153 3.20 11.16 26.33
C PHE A 153 2.77 11.09 24.87
N LEU A 154 1.77 11.91 24.51
CA LEU A 154 1.24 12.04 23.15
C LEU A 154 1.51 13.45 22.59
N TYR A 155 1.00 14.48 23.26
CA TYR A 155 1.12 15.89 22.87
C TYR A 155 0.83 16.82 24.05
N ASN A 156 1.04 18.12 23.88
CA ASN A 156 0.58 19.15 24.80
C ASN A 156 0.07 20.37 24.03
N PHE A 157 -0.60 21.27 24.75
CA PHE A 157 -1.04 22.56 24.22
C PHE A 157 -0.91 23.66 25.29
N PRO A 158 -0.70 24.93 24.90
CA PRO A 158 -0.58 26.04 25.83
C PRO A 158 -1.95 26.41 26.42
N ALA A 159 -2.00 26.59 27.74
CA ALA A 159 -3.16 27.15 28.43
C ALA A 159 -3.07 28.69 28.36
N VAL A 160 -3.91 29.28 27.53
CA VAL A 160 -3.91 30.72 27.23
C VAL A 160 -5.31 31.31 27.38
N LYS A 161 -5.35 32.61 27.69
CA LYS A 161 -6.56 33.42 27.67
C LYS A 161 -6.94 33.80 26.24
N ALA A 162 -8.12 34.36 26.06
CA ALA A 162 -8.61 34.89 24.79
C ALA A 162 -7.76 36.05 24.23
N ASP A 163 -6.99 36.75 25.07
CA ASP A 163 -6.00 37.76 24.67
C ASP A 163 -4.62 37.18 24.28
N GLY A 164 -4.46 35.84 24.32
CA GLY A 164 -3.21 35.15 24.04
C GLY A 164 -2.21 35.12 25.20
N THR A 165 -2.50 35.77 26.34
CA THR A 165 -1.62 35.74 27.52
C THR A 165 -1.72 34.40 28.26
N LYS A 166 -0.67 34.05 29.01
CA LYS A 166 -0.60 32.79 29.76
C LYS A 166 -1.65 32.70 30.86
N ALA A 167 -2.44 31.63 30.86
CA ALA A 167 -3.28 31.24 31.98
C ALA A 167 -2.48 30.51 33.08
N ARG A 168 -3.08 30.34 34.26
CA ARG A 168 -2.57 29.51 35.37
C ARG A 168 -3.49 28.30 35.57
N PRO A 169 -3.35 27.24 34.75
CA PRO A 169 -4.31 26.13 34.72
C PRO A 169 -4.30 25.35 36.05
N GLY A 170 -5.47 25.27 36.68
CA GLY A 170 -5.73 24.64 37.98
C GLY A 170 -6.28 23.23 37.83
N GLN A 171 -7.51 22.99 38.28
CA GLN A 171 -8.22 21.73 38.11
C GLN A 171 -8.65 21.54 36.63
N ILE A 172 -8.73 20.28 36.20
CA ILE A 172 -9.30 19.88 34.91
C ILE A 172 -10.54 19.00 35.15
N ALA A 173 -11.58 19.18 34.35
CA ALA A 173 -12.65 18.21 34.15
C ALA A 173 -12.92 18.03 32.64
N LEU A 174 -13.48 16.90 32.22
CA LEU A 174 -13.94 16.67 30.85
C LEU A 174 -15.41 16.27 30.84
N ASP A 175 -16.21 16.83 29.93
CA ASP A 175 -17.57 16.31 29.68
C ASP A 175 -17.53 15.02 28.86
N ASN A 176 -18.65 14.30 28.79
CA ASN A 176 -18.70 13.02 28.07
C ASN A 176 -18.37 13.16 26.58
N SER A 177 -18.61 14.32 25.97
CA SER A 177 -18.24 14.64 24.58
C SER A 177 -16.78 15.10 24.42
N GLY A 178 -16.03 15.13 25.51
CA GLY A 178 -14.59 15.32 25.53
C GLY A 178 -14.13 16.78 25.54
N PHE A 179 -15.01 17.77 25.73
CA PHE A 179 -14.52 19.13 25.93
C PHE A 179 -13.78 19.24 27.27
N ILE A 180 -12.66 19.97 27.27
CA ILE A 180 -11.76 20.09 28.40
C ILE A 180 -12.05 21.41 29.11
N TYR A 181 -12.47 21.33 30.36
CA TYR A 181 -12.75 22.48 31.22
C TYR A 181 -11.60 22.66 32.20
N VAL A 182 -10.98 23.84 32.19
CA VAL A 182 -9.77 24.13 32.98
C VAL A 182 -10.01 25.38 33.81
N SER A 183 -9.84 25.30 35.13
CA SER A 183 -9.90 26.48 35.99
C SER A 183 -8.63 27.33 35.95
N ASP A 184 -8.76 28.62 36.25
CA ASP A 184 -7.69 29.48 36.75
C ASP A 184 -8.21 30.23 37.99
N PRO A 185 -8.02 29.65 39.20
CA PRO A 185 -8.44 30.26 40.46
C PRO A 185 -7.74 31.59 40.78
N GLY A 186 -6.62 31.89 40.11
CA GLY A 186 -5.85 33.12 40.31
C GLY A 186 -6.44 34.32 39.58
N ASN A 187 -7.01 34.09 38.39
CA ASN A 187 -7.67 35.10 37.57
C ASN A 187 -9.21 35.06 37.69
N ALA A 188 -9.78 34.09 38.43
CA ALA A 188 -11.22 33.79 38.47
C ALA A 188 -11.79 33.46 37.08
N LEU A 189 -11.02 32.75 36.25
CA LEU A 189 -11.42 32.32 34.91
C LEU A 189 -11.67 30.81 34.87
N ILE A 190 -12.51 30.38 33.93
CA ILE A 190 -12.59 28.99 33.49
C ILE A 190 -12.54 29.00 31.95
N PHE A 191 -11.77 28.08 31.37
CA PHE A 191 -11.62 27.92 29.93
C PHE A 191 -12.26 26.62 29.46
N LYS A 192 -12.94 26.65 28.32
CA LYS A 192 -13.37 25.46 27.59
C LYS A 192 -12.49 25.30 26.35
N TYR A 193 -11.78 24.19 26.25
CA TYR A 193 -11.00 23.77 25.08
C TYR A 193 -11.66 22.56 24.39
N ASP A 194 -11.40 22.36 23.11
CA ASP A 194 -11.57 21.04 22.49
C ASP A 194 -10.32 20.17 22.74
N ARG A 195 -10.39 18.91 22.29
CA ARG A 195 -9.33 17.92 22.53
C ARG A 195 -8.05 18.17 21.75
N THR A 196 -8.06 19.01 20.70
CA THR A 196 -6.82 19.43 20.02
C THR A 196 -6.11 20.56 20.77
N GLY A 197 -6.71 21.09 21.85
CA GLY A 197 -6.18 22.21 22.62
C GLY A 197 -6.59 23.58 22.10
N LYS A 198 -7.55 23.65 21.16
CA LYS A 198 -8.07 24.93 20.69
C LYS A 198 -9.01 25.51 21.76
N LEU A 199 -8.76 26.76 22.16
CA LEU A 199 -9.67 27.49 23.05
C LEU A 199 -11.01 27.71 22.33
N ILE A 200 -12.10 27.23 22.93
CA ILE A 200 -13.46 27.39 22.43
C ILE A 200 -14.09 28.64 23.06
N LYS A 201 -13.96 28.83 24.37
CA LYS A 201 -14.48 30.01 25.09
C LYS A 201 -13.84 30.19 26.47
N GLU A 202 -13.77 31.44 26.92
CA GLU A 202 -13.32 31.87 28.25
C GLU A 202 -14.51 32.44 29.04
N PHE A 203 -14.53 32.21 30.36
CA PHE A 203 -15.61 32.62 31.25
C PHE A 203 -15.06 33.19 32.57
N ASN A 204 -15.63 34.31 33.03
CA ASN A 204 -15.33 34.91 34.32
C ASN A 204 -16.25 34.33 35.39
N MET A 205 -15.71 33.51 36.29
CA MET A 205 -16.44 32.91 37.41
C MET A 205 -15.47 32.53 38.54
N PRO A 206 -15.65 33.03 39.78
CA PRO A 206 -14.83 32.65 40.93
C PRO A 206 -14.85 31.14 41.21
N ASN A 207 -13.67 30.52 41.21
CA ASN A 207 -13.50 29.07 41.28
C ASN A 207 -12.25 28.67 42.11
N ASP A 208 -12.22 27.42 42.59
CA ASP A 208 -11.04 26.70 43.11
C ASP A 208 -10.89 25.36 42.37
N SER A 209 -12.00 24.62 42.21
CA SER A 209 -12.13 23.36 41.47
C SER A 209 -13.52 23.30 40.79
N LEU A 210 -13.68 22.35 39.86
CA LEU A 210 -14.92 22.09 39.12
C LEU A 210 -15.07 20.59 38.83
N ALA A 211 -16.32 20.14 38.73
CA ALA A 211 -16.70 18.87 38.09
C ALA A 211 -17.71 19.15 36.98
N VAL A 212 -17.98 18.16 36.12
CA VAL A 212 -19.01 18.20 35.08
C VAL A 212 -19.68 16.84 34.99
N ASP A 213 -20.99 16.79 34.73
CA ASP A 213 -21.75 15.55 34.62
C ASP A 213 -21.90 15.03 33.17
N GLU A 214 -22.63 13.93 33.03
CA GLU A 214 -22.97 13.31 31.75
C GLU A 214 -23.94 14.13 30.86
N TYR A 215 -24.50 15.23 31.36
CA TYR A 215 -25.37 16.17 30.62
C TYR A 215 -24.64 17.47 30.23
N GLY A 216 -23.43 17.70 30.77
CA GLY A 216 -22.65 18.92 30.54
C GLY A 216 -22.96 20.05 31.53
N ILE A 217 -23.59 19.75 32.66
CA ILE A 217 -23.78 20.70 33.76
C ILE A 217 -22.50 20.75 34.59
N LEU A 218 -21.98 21.96 34.86
CA LEU A 218 -20.78 22.17 35.64
C LEU A 218 -21.09 22.50 37.11
N TYR A 219 -20.26 21.96 37.99
CA TYR A 219 -20.34 22.08 39.45
C TYR A 219 -19.12 22.86 39.93
N VAL A 220 -19.24 24.19 40.00
CA VAL A 220 -18.11 25.09 40.29
C VAL A 220 -18.10 25.48 41.76
N ILE A 221 -16.99 25.22 42.45
CA ILE A 221 -16.84 25.54 43.88
C ILE A 221 -15.82 26.66 44.12
N ASN A 222 -16.04 27.45 45.19
CA ASN A 222 -15.06 28.45 45.64
C ASN A 222 -14.78 28.39 47.15
N SER A 223 -13.50 28.34 47.50
CA SER A 223 -13.00 28.18 48.87
C SER A 223 -13.25 29.39 49.78
N LYS A 224 -13.46 30.59 49.22
CA LYS A 224 -13.72 31.81 49.99
C LYS A 224 -15.18 31.90 50.44
N GLU A 225 -16.11 31.35 49.66
CA GLU A 225 -17.55 31.51 49.84
C GLU A 225 -18.23 30.34 50.56
N GLY A 226 -17.69 29.12 50.44
CA GLY A 226 -18.38 27.91 50.93
C GLY A 226 -19.64 27.57 50.13
N LYS A 227 -19.67 27.96 48.84
CA LYS A 227 -20.78 27.75 47.91
C LYS A 227 -20.40 26.82 46.76
N VAL A 228 -21.39 26.08 46.27
CA VAL A 228 -21.38 25.33 45.01
C VAL A 228 -22.32 26.05 44.04
N ARG A 229 -21.86 26.28 42.80
CA ARG A 229 -22.66 26.79 41.70
C ARG A 229 -22.94 25.65 40.72
N GLU A 230 -24.20 25.51 40.36
CA GLU A 230 -24.64 24.77 39.17
C GLU A 230 -24.58 25.70 37.96
N VAL A 231 -24.02 25.23 36.85
CA VAL A 231 -23.77 26.06 35.67
C VAL A 231 -24.14 25.27 34.42
N SER A 232 -25.03 25.82 33.58
CA SER A 232 -25.48 25.17 32.35
C SER A 232 -24.35 25.06 31.32
N ALA A 233 -24.51 24.22 30.30
CA ALA A 233 -23.59 24.16 29.16
C ALA A 233 -23.48 25.50 28.38
N ASN A 234 -24.47 26.40 28.55
CA ASN A 234 -24.49 27.76 28.03
C ASN A 234 -23.84 28.81 28.96
N TRP A 235 -23.43 28.38 30.16
CA TRP A 235 -22.75 29.13 31.23
C TRP A 235 -23.63 30.11 32.01
N GLU A 236 -24.92 29.78 32.08
CA GLU A 236 -25.87 30.41 32.99
C GLU A 236 -25.82 29.70 34.33
N VAL A 237 -25.84 30.43 35.44
CA VAL A 237 -25.89 29.84 36.78
C VAL A 237 -27.32 29.38 37.06
N LEU A 238 -27.53 28.06 37.09
CA LEU A 238 -28.84 27.43 37.27
C LEU A 238 -29.27 27.51 38.75
N GLY A 239 -28.36 27.16 39.65
CA GLY A 239 -28.60 27.07 41.08
C GLY A 239 -27.34 27.34 41.90
N VAL A 240 -27.51 27.75 43.17
CA VAL A 240 -26.40 28.01 44.09
C VAL A 240 -26.77 27.52 45.49
N PHE A 241 -25.98 26.62 46.05
CA PHE A 241 -26.22 26.05 47.38
C PHE A 241 -24.95 26.00 48.24
N GLY A 242 -25.12 25.62 49.52
CA GLY A 242 -24.08 25.66 50.54
C GLY A 242 -23.89 27.05 51.14
N THR A 243 -23.33 27.08 52.36
CA THR A 243 -22.99 28.31 53.08
C THR A 243 -21.65 28.17 53.79
N LYS A 244 -21.02 29.29 54.15
CA LYS A 244 -19.75 29.28 54.88
C LYS A 244 -19.98 28.92 56.35
N GLY A 245 -19.39 27.82 56.84
CA GLY A 245 -19.58 27.40 58.23
C GLY A 245 -19.06 26.00 58.57
N LYS A 246 -19.59 25.43 59.66
CA LYS A 246 -19.18 24.12 60.21
C LYS A 246 -20.33 23.10 60.33
N THR A 247 -21.57 23.50 60.09
CA THR A 247 -22.74 22.59 60.16
C THR A 247 -22.69 21.54 59.04
N GLN A 248 -23.60 20.57 59.07
CA GLN A 248 -23.67 19.45 58.11
C GLN A 248 -23.57 19.95 56.65
N MET A 249 -24.43 20.88 56.23
CA MET A 249 -24.47 21.43 54.86
C MET A 249 -23.71 22.75 54.67
N ALA A 250 -22.88 23.15 55.65
CA ALA A 250 -22.01 24.32 55.54
C ALA A 250 -20.54 23.91 55.41
N PHE A 251 -19.75 24.73 54.73
CA PHE A 251 -18.38 24.42 54.37
C PHE A 251 -17.42 25.53 54.82
N ALA A 252 -16.29 25.15 55.41
CA ALA A 252 -15.31 26.13 55.90
C ALA A 252 -14.35 26.53 54.79
N LYS A 253 -13.91 25.56 53.98
CA LYS A 253 -12.99 25.75 52.85
C LYS A 253 -13.09 24.59 51.86
N LEU A 254 -14.08 24.66 50.96
CA LEU A 254 -14.20 23.73 49.82
C LEU A 254 -12.91 23.75 49.00
N ARG A 255 -12.44 22.57 48.56
CA ARG A 255 -11.21 22.42 47.76
C ARG A 255 -11.39 21.65 46.48
N ASP A 256 -12.14 20.57 46.53
CA ASP A 256 -12.32 19.72 45.38
C ASP A 256 -13.73 19.11 45.36
N VAL A 257 -14.18 18.74 44.17
CA VAL A 257 -15.54 18.32 43.87
C VAL A 257 -15.51 17.22 42.81
N ALA A 258 -16.33 16.19 42.99
CA ALA A 258 -16.47 15.09 42.04
C ALA A 258 -17.93 14.65 41.97
N ILE A 259 -18.39 14.17 40.80
CA ILE A 259 -19.75 13.65 40.60
C ILE A 259 -19.67 12.31 39.84
N ASN A 260 -20.62 11.41 40.11
CA ASN A 260 -20.83 10.16 39.38
C ASN A 260 -22.03 10.28 38.41
N ALA A 261 -22.36 9.22 37.65
CA ALA A 261 -23.49 9.24 36.71
C ALA A 261 -24.84 9.31 37.44
N GLU A 262 -24.88 8.74 38.64
CA GLU A 262 -26.03 8.71 39.54
C GLU A 262 -26.41 10.13 40.01
N GLY A 263 -25.44 11.04 40.12
CA GLY A 263 -25.62 12.42 40.59
C GLY A 263 -25.32 12.62 42.08
N ASP A 264 -24.54 11.73 42.69
CA ASP A 264 -23.93 11.95 44.00
C ASP A 264 -22.72 12.88 43.86
N LEU A 265 -22.88 14.12 44.32
CA LEU A 265 -21.82 15.11 44.38
C LEU A 265 -21.02 14.94 45.68
N CYS A 266 -19.74 14.59 45.54
CA CYS A 266 -18.78 14.57 46.63
C CYS A 266 -18.10 15.95 46.76
N LEU A 267 -18.04 16.49 47.98
CA LEU A 267 -17.50 17.82 48.30
C LEU A 267 -16.44 17.74 49.39
N ALA A 268 -15.19 18.08 49.05
CA ALA A 268 -14.04 18.04 49.95
C ALA A 268 -13.81 19.38 50.67
N ASP A 269 -13.80 19.37 52.01
CA ASP A 269 -13.62 20.57 52.85
C ASP A 269 -12.33 20.48 53.68
N GLU A 270 -11.26 21.18 53.24
CA GLU A 270 -9.97 21.27 53.95
C GLU A 270 -10.14 21.89 55.35
N GLY A 271 -11.11 22.80 55.51
CA GLY A 271 -11.31 23.57 56.73
C GLY A 271 -12.02 22.80 57.84
N ASN A 272 -13.02 21.99 57.47
CA ASN A 272 -13.74 21.11 58.42
C ASN A 272 -13.21 19.66 58.45
N LYS A 273 -12.23 19.30 57.62
CA LYS A 273 -11.65 17.94 57.51
C LYS A 273 -12.68 16.85 57.23
N LYS A 274 -13.69 17.17 56.41
CA LYS A 274 -14.78 16.28 56.03
C LYS A 274 -14.86 16.14 54.51
N VAL A 275 -15.34 14.99 54.04
CA VAL A 275 -15.99 14.91 52.73
C VAL A 275 -17.50 14.77 52.96
N THR A 276 -18.28 15.55 52.25
CA THR A 276 -19.75 15.48 52.26
C THR A 276 -20.23 14.89 50.94
N VAL A 277 -21.11 13.91 51.00
CA VAL A 277 -21.77 13.32 49.82
C VAL A 277 -23.23 13.73 49.84
N ILE A 278 -23.69 14.32 48.75
CA ILE A 278 -25.09 14.75 48.55
C ILE A 278 -25.59 14.22 47.23
N HIS A 279 -26.88 13.90 47.13
CA HIS A 279 -27.52 13.47 45.90
C HIS A 279 -28.37 14.60 45.32
N LEU A 280 -28.38 14.71 44.00
CA LEU A 280 -28.98 15.83 43.29
C LEU A 280 -30.15 15.34 42.41
N GLU A 281 -31.35 15.61 42.90
CA GLU A 281 -32.63 15.26 42.27
C GLU A 281 -33.21 16.48 41.55
N GLY A 282 -33.63 16.28 40.31
CA GLY A 282 -34.37 17.28 39.55
C GLY A 282 -34.42 16.97 38.07
N ALA A 283 -35.07 17.83 37.30
CA ALA A 283 -35.26 17.67 35.86
C ALA A 283 -33.95 17.83 35.05
N ARG A 284 -33.22 16.74 34.85
CA ARG A 284 -32.02 16.72 33.98
C ARG A 284 -32.41 16.86 32.49
N PRO A 285 -31.53 17.38 31.61
CA PRO A 285 -31.77 17.41 30.17
C PRO A 285 -32.12 16.03 29.59
N ALA A 286 -33.11 15.95 28.71
CA ALA A 286 -33.72 14.69 28.26
C ALA A 286 -32.78 13.72 27.49
N LYS A 287 -31.54 14.12 27.18
CA LYS A 287 -30.53 13.29 26.53
C LYS A 287 -29.14 13.58 27.12
N LYS A 288 -28.44 12.53 27.53
CA LYS A 288 -27.02 12.58 27.94
C LYS A 288 -26.14 13.04 26.76
N LEU A 289 -25.02 13.69 27.04
CA LEU A 289 -24.00 13.99 26.04
C LEU A 289 -23.43 12.67 25.46
N PRO A 290 -23.16 12.59 24.14
CA PRO A 290 -22.56 11.42 23.53
C PRO A 290 -21.11 11.23 23.99
N ARG A 291 -20.70 9.97 24.23
CA ARG A 291 -19.32 9.63 24.61
C ARG A 291 -18.34 9.89 23.45
N ALA A 292 -17.32 10.68 23.69
CA ALA A 292 -16.24 10.94 22.75
C ALA A 292 -15.50 9.65 22.36
N GLN A 293 -15.22 9.50 21.07
CA GLN A 293 -14.39 8.39 20.56
C GLN A 293 -12.90 8.77 20.65
N PRO A 294 -11.98 7.79 20.84
CA PRO A 294 -10.53 7.99 20.72
C PRO A 294 -10.13 8.77 19.45
N MET A 295 -9.20 9.72 19.57
CA MET A 295 -8.76 10.53 18.41
C MET A 295 -7.69 9.85 17.55
N ASP A 296 -6.85 9.02 18.17
CA ASP A 296 -5.72 8.34 17.53
C ASP A 296 -6.09 6.88 17.30
N ARG A 297 -5.74 6.33 16.15
CA ARG A 297 -5.95 4.90 15.83
C ARG A 297 -4.92 3.97 16.45
N PHE A 298 -3.85 4.50 17.05
CA PHE A 298 -2.78 3.72 17.67
C PHE A 298 -2.73 3.94 19.17
N ASN A 299 -2.41 2.88 19.91
CA ASN A 299 -2.15 2.94 21.34
C ASN A 299 -0.99 2.00 21.73
N LEU A 300 -0.11 2.48 22.61
CA LEU A 300 1.04 1.75 23.15
C LEU A 300 0.81 1.36 24.61
N LYS A 301 1.06 0.10 24.98
CA LYS A 301 0.94 -0.39 26.36
C LYS A 301 2.31 -0.91 26.85
N GLY A 302 2.64 -0.72 28.13
CA GLY A 302 3.89 -1.22 28.73
C GLY A 302 4.86 -0.14 29.26
N PRO A 303 6.20 -0.37 29.22
CA PRO A 303 6.89 -1.42 28.48
C PRO A 303 6.63 -2.83 29.05
N VAL A 304 6.67 -3.83 28.17
CA VAL A 304 6.42 -5.26 28.48
C VAL A 304 7.67 -6.12 28.50
N LYS A 305 8.72 -5.74 27.76
CA LYS A 305 10.09 -6.28 27.93
C LYS A 305 11.08 -5.13 28.09
N LYS A 306 12.12 -5.34 28.89
CA LYS A 306 13.17 -4.37 29.20
C LYS A 306 14.52 -5.07 29.34
N TYR A 307 15.52 -4.59 28.60
CA TYR A 307 16.90 -5.09 28.63
C TYR A 307 17.83 -3.96 29.09
N PRO A 308 18.56 -4.10 30.22
CA PRO A 308 19.32 -3.00 30.83
C PRO A 308 20.71 -2.83 30.18
N TYR A 309 20.74 -2.58 28.87
CA TYR A 309 21.96 -2.43 28.08
C TYR A 309 21.92 -1.19 27.21
N LYS A 310 23.08 -0.51 27.06
CA LYS A 310 23.26 0.51 26.03
C LYS A 310 23.45 -0.17 24.67
N SER A 311 22.60 0.19 23.73
CA SER A 311 22.69 -0.28 22.34
C SER A 311 22.39 0.87 21.39
N ASP A 312 23.14 0.93 20.29
CA ASP A 312 23.00 1.93 19.23
C ASP A 312 22.36 1.37 17.95
N VAL A 313 22.31 0.04 17.80
CA VAL A 313 21.57 -0.69 16.77
C VAL A 313 21.22 -2.10 17.27
N PHE A 314 20.03 -2.59 16.92
CA PHE A 314 19.56 -3.95 17.22
C PHE A 314 18.61 -4.45 16.13
N THR A 315 18.33 -5.74 16.13
CA THR A 315 17.26 -6.39 15.37
C THR A 315 16.45 -7.33 16.28
N VAL A 316 15.25 -7.73 15.83
CA VAL A 316 14.36 -8.65 16.54
C VAL A 316 14.17 -9.90 15.67
N LYS A 317 14.51 -11.08 16.20
CA LYS A 317 14.31 -12.35 15.49
C LYS A 317 12.82 -12.71 15.39
N PRO A 318 12.43 -13.64 14.50
CA PRO A 318 11.07 -14.18 14.44
C PRO A 318 10.54 -14.77 15.76
N ASP A 319 11.45 -15.22 16.66
CA ASP A 319 11.13 -15.69 18.02
C ASP A 319 10.97 -14.57 19.08
N GLN A 320 10.94 -13.31 18.64
CA GLN A 320 10.82 -12.10 19.47
C GLN A 320 11.98 -11.84 20.45
N SER A 321 13.07 -12.61 20.39
CA SER A 321 14.31 -12.29 21.10
C SER A 321 15.15 -11.27 20.33
N VAL A 322 15.83 -10.39 21.08
CA VAL A 322 16.56 -9.25 20.53
C VAL A 322 18.01 -9.62 20.27
N ILE A 323 18.58 -9.17 19.15
CA ILE A 323 20.03 -9.20 18.91
C ILE A 323 20.52 -7.76 18.82
N ALA A 324 21.36 -7.34 19.76
CA ALA A 324 21.80 -5.96 19.93
C ALA A 324 23.31 -5.84 19.76
N ASN A 325 23.76 -4.78 19.08
CA ASN A 325 25.13 -4.30 19.23
C ASN A 325 25.27 -3.63 20.61
N LEU A 326 26.29 -4.02 21.37
CA LEU A 326 26.59 -3.50 22.71
C LEU A 326 27.97 -2.82 22.70
N PRO A 327 28.08 -1.53 22.31
CA PRO A 327 29.36 -0.87 22.07
C PRO A 327 30.34 -0.92 23.25
N GLU A 328 29.84 -0.79 24.49
CA GLU A 328 30.67 -0.83 25.70
C GLU A 328 31.23 -2.23 25.99
N LEU A 329 30.54 -3.29 25.57
CA LEU A 329 30.98 -4.69 25.71
C LEU A 329 31.72 -5.22 24.46
N LYS A 330 31.76 -4.44 23.37
CA LYS A 330 32.45 -4.79 22.11
C LYS A 330 32.00 -6.13 21.52
N GLU A 331 30.68 -6.31 21.43
CA GLU A 331 30.04 -7.51 20.89
C GLU A 331 28.64 -7.24 20.31
N LEU A 332 28.21 -8.09 19.37
CA LEU A 332 26.78 -8.36 19.15
C LEU A 332 26.35 -9.44 20.14
N ALA A 333 25.24 -9.22 20.84
CA ALA A 333 24.71 -10.13 21.83
C ALA A 333 23.23 -10.47 21.57
N GLY A 334 22.91 -11.76 21.69
CA GLY A 334 21.54 -12.24 21.80
C GLY A 334 21.03 -12.04 23.21
N LEU A 335 19.89 -11.37 23.34
CA LEU A 335 19.23 -11.00 24.58
C LEU A 335 17.95 -11.83 24.72
N GLY A 336 18.08 -12.97 25.39
CA GLY A 336 16.95 -13.85 25.70
C GLY A 336 16.08 -13.31 26.85
N ASP A 337 14.99 -14.02 27.11
CA ASP A 337 14.14 -13.73 28.27
C ASP A 337 14.88 -13.90 29.61
N ALA A 338 14.34 -13.26 30.66
CA ALA A 338 14.99 -13.07 31.96
C ALA A 338 16.38 -12.38 31.90
N GLY A 339 16.72 -11.72 30.79
CA GLY A 339 17.96 -10.94 30.64
C GLY A 339 19.22 -11.77 30.34
N LYS A 340 19.07 -13.03 29.92
CA LYS A 340 20.21 -13.88 29.55
C LYS A 340 20.91 -13.37 28.28
N LYS A 341 22.09 -12.77 28.46
CA LYS A 341 22.94 -12.22 27.38
C LYS A 341 23.97 -13.24 26.87
N THR A 342 23.75 -13.80 25.70
CA THR A 342 24.75 -14.63 24.98
C THR A 342 25.53 -13.77 23.98
N THR A 343 26.86 -13.84 23.99
CA THR A 343 27.68 -13.23 22.93
C THR A 343 27.51 -14.03 21.63
N LEU A 344 27.24 -13.34 20.51
CA LEU A 344 27.14 -13.96 19.18
C LEU A 344 28.36 -13.62 18.33
N VAL A 345 28.70 -12.33 18.21
CA VAL A 345 29.78 -11.82 17.33
C VAL A 345 30.69 -10.89 18.12
N ARG A 346 32.01 -10.97 17.91
CA ARG A 346 33.00 -10.12 18.59
C ARG A 346 33.33 -8.86 17.78
N TYR A 347 33.75 -7.80 18.46
CA TYR A 347 34.28 -6.60 17.82
C TYR A 347 35.59 -6.89 17.06
N GLY A 348 35.74 -6.34 15.86
CA GLY A 348 36.99 -6.43 15.09
C GLY A 348 36.80 -6.14 13.59
N ASN A 349 37.77 -6.60 12.80
CA ASN A 349 37.86 -6.32 11.36
C ASN A 349 38.09 -7.57 10.49
N LYS A 350 38.34 -8.74 11.08
CA LYS A 350 38.35 -10.02 10.34
C LYS A 350 36.92 -10.40 9.90
N PRO A 351 36.75 -11.31 8.93
CA PRO A 351 35.46 -11.98 8.73
C PRO A 351 34.97 -12.59 10.05
N GLY A 352 33.67 -12.53 10.31
CA GLY A 352 33.10 -12.97 11.58
C GLY A 352 33.33 -12.00 12.76
N GLN A 353 33.75 -10.76 12.49
CA GLN A 353 33.91 -9.70 13.49
C GLN A 353 33.34 -8.38 12.95
N VAL A 354 32.70 -7.57 13.79
CA VAL A 354 32.05 -6.30 13.37
C VAL A 354 32.60 -5.09 14.12
N LYS A 355 32.41 -3.88 13.59
CA LYS A 355 32.97 -2.64 14.15
C LYS A 355 31.98 -1.49 13.98
N ASN A 356 31.45 -1.01 15.11
CA ASN A 356 30.56 0.15 15.17
C ASN A 356 29.37 0.11 14.18
N PRO A 357 28.65 -1.04 14.02
CA PRO A 357 27.59 -1.17 13.03
C PRO A 357 26.45 -0.16 13.26
N LYS A 358 25.75 0.22 12.19
CA LYS A 358 24.63 1.19 12.20
C LYS A 358 23.35 0.72 11.53
N GLY A 359 23.34 -0.51 11.01
CA GLY A 359 22.14 -1.20 10.56
C GLY A 359 22.23 -2.68 10.88
N MET A 360 21.13 -3.24 11.36
CA MET A 360 20.96 -4.69 11.57
C MET A 360 19.52 -5.07 11.19
N THR A 361 19.36 -6.22 10.55
CA THR A 361 18.05 -6.84 10.30
C THR A 361 18.16 -8.36 10.32
N THR A 362 17.02 -9.06 10.29
CA THR A 362 16.95 -10.53 10.18
C THR A 362 15.91 -10.96 9.16
N ASP A 363 16.18 -12.04 8.41
CA ASP A 363 15.18 -12.65 7.53
C ASP A 363 14.23 -13.60 8.27
N ALA A 364 13.24 -14.15 7.57
CA ALA A 364 12.28 -15.11 8.11
C ALA A 364 12.91 -16.44 8.60
N LYS A 365 14.17 -16.74 8.23
CA LYS A 365 14.95 -17.88 8.73
C LYS A 365 15.81 -17.51 9.95
N GLY A 366 15.78 -16.24 10.37
CA GLY A 366 16.57 -15.70 11.48
C GLY A 366 18.03 -15.42 11.13
N ARG A 367 18.45 -15.47 9.86
CA ARG A 367 19.80 -15.06 9.45
C ARG A 367 19.97 -13.57 9.73
N ILE A 368 21.11 -13.18 10.28
CA ILE A 368 21.40 -11.84 10.78
C ILE A 368 22.23 -11.09 9.73
N TYR A 369 21.73 -9.95 9.27
CA TYR A 369 22.40 -9.07 8.30
C TYR A 369 22.90 -7.83 9.03
N VAL A 370 24.16 -7.47 8.83
CA VAL A 370 24.82 -6.38 9.57
C VAL A 370 25.57 -5.46 8.63
N SER A 371 25.20 -4.18 8.63
CA SER A 371 26.02 -3.11 8.06
C SER A 371 27.21 -2.86 8.99
N ASP A 372 28.37 -3.39 8.62
CA ASP A 372 29.61 -3.31 9.38
C ASP A 372 30.30 -1.95 9.12
N THR A 373 29.65 -0.89 9.58
CA THR A 373 29.91 0.52 9.22
C THR A 373 31.35 0.95 9.44
N GLY A 374 32.02 0.44 10.47
CA GLY A 374 33.42 0.76 10.78
C GLY A 374 34.46 0.01 9.94
N ASN A 375 34.03 -0.96 9.12
CA ASN A 375 34.83 -1.70 8.15
C ASN A 375 34.34 -1.54 6.70
N ASN A 376 33.31 -0.71 6.44
CA ASN A 376 32.72 -0.43 5.12
C ASN A 376 32.28 -1.68 4.32
N ARG A 377 31.59 -2.63 4.98
CA ARG A 377 31.09 -3.86 4.34
C ARG A 377 29.74 -4.30 4.90
N VAL A 378 29.11 -5.28 4.27
CA VAL A 378 27.95 -6.01 4.82
C VAL A 378 28.40 -7.43 5.21
N GLN A 379 27.94 -7.93 6.35
CA GLN A 379 28.19 -9.29 6.83
C GLN A 379 26.90 -10.03 7.16
N PHE A 380 26.92 -11.35 6.95
CA PHE A 380 25.82 -12.26 7.24
C PHE A 380 26.25 -13.27 8.31
N PHE A 381 25.33 -13.59 9.21
CA PHE A 381 25.52 -14.61 10.25
C PHE A 381 24.29 -15.51 10.32
N ASN A 382 24.49 -16.77 10.71
CA ASN A 382 23.41 -17.67 11.05
C ASN A 382 22.72 -17.23 12.38
N PRO A 383 21.54 -17.78 12.73
CA PRO A 383 20.80 -17.37 13.93
C PRO A 383 21.55 -17.56 15.26
N ASP A 384 22.62 -18.36 15.27
CA ASP A 384 23.50 -18.64 16.41
C ASP A 384 24.73 -17.71 16.50
N GLY A 385 24.91 -16.80 15.53
CA GLY A 385 26.06 -15.91 15.43
C GLY A 385 27.25 -16.47 14.64
N THR A 386 27.19 -17.69 14.12
CA THR A 386 28.26 -18.20 13.24
C THR A 386 28.30 -17.41 11.93
N TYR A 387 29.52 -17.05 11.50
CA TYR A 387 29.74 -16.29 10.28
C TYR A 387 29.34 -17.10 9.04
N ALA A 388 28.58 -16.49 8.13
CA ALA A 388 28.12 -17.12 6.91
C ALA A 388 28.80 -16.54 5.65
N ASN A 389 28.78 -15.22 5.46
CA ASN A 389 29.37 -14.57 4.27
C ASN A 389 29.67 -13.07 4.53
N MET A 390 30.32 -12.39 3.58
CA MET A 390 30.43 -10.92 3.51
C MET A 390 30.49 -10.41 2.07
N PHE A 391 30.11 -9.15 1.83
CA PHE A 391 30.41 -8.44 0.58
C PHE A 391 30.67 -6.95 0.80
N GLY A 392 31.29 -6.34 -0.20
CA GLY A 392 31.65 -4.92 -0.23
C GLY A 392 32.89 -4.58 0.61
N GLU A 393 33.52 -3.46 0.24
CA GLU A 393 34.63 -2.86 0.97
C GLU A 393 34.64 -1.33 0.81
N SER A 394 35.68 -0.66 1.28
CA SER A 394 35.76 0.80 1.38
C SER A 394 35.94 1.52 0.04
N GLY A 395 34.87 2.03 -0.56
CA GLY A 395 34.94 2.76 -1.83
C GLY A 395 33.71 3.60 -2.19
N SER A 396 33.69 4.09 -3.43
CA SER A 396 32.58 4.87 -4.04
C SER A 396 31.91 4.16 -5.21
N ASP A 397 32.52 3.11 -5.73
CA ASP A 397 32.07 2.42 -6.94
C ASP A 397 30.95 1.43 -6.60
N GLU A 398 30.35 0.80 -7.60
CA GLU A 398 29.20 -0.08 -7.40
C GLU A 398 29.59 -1.32 -6.57
N GLY A 399 28.77 -1.64 -5.57
CA GLY A 399 29.06 -2.69 -4.58
C GLY A 399 30.06 -2.32 -3.48
N LEU A 400 30.72 -1.15 -3.58
CA LEU A 400 31.60 -0.61 -2.53
C LEU A 400 30.82 0.36 -1.63
N PHE A 401 31.26 0.53 -0.38
CA PHE A 401 30.56 1.33 0.62
C PHE A 401 31.44 2.38 1.31
N LYS A 402 30.79 3.42 1.84
CA LYS A 402 31.42 4.49 2.64
C LYS A 402 30.52 4.84 3.81
N GLY A 403 30.66 4.09 4.90
CA GLY A 403 29.79 4.17 6.07
C GLY A 403 28.37 3.64 5.81
N PRO A 404 28.21 2.34 5.49
CA PRO A 404 26.90 1.72 5.33
C PRO A 404 26.12 1.77 6.66
N ALA A 405 24.88 2.23 6.61
CA ALA A 405 24.01 2.48 7.77
C ALA A 405 22.82 1.53 7.78
N GLY A 406 21.58 2.02 7.84
CA GLY A 406 20.38 1.19 7.87
C GLY A 406 20.31 0.21 6.70
N ILE A 407 19.82 -0.99 7.02
CA ILE A 407 19.76 -2.15 6.12
C ILE A 407 18.42 -2.85 6.29
N THR A 408 17.81 -3.25 5.18
CA THR A 408 16.62 -4.11 5.17
C THR A 408 16.81 -5.26 4.17
N VAL A 409 15.99 -6.30 4.33
CA VAL A 409 15.92 -7.46 3.44
C VAL A 409 14.44 -7.68 3.11
N ASN A 410 14.11 -7.83 1.82
CA ASN A 410 12.73 -8.06 1.39
C ASN A 410 12.35 -9.56 1.42
N SER A 411 11.10 -9.88 1.09
CA SER A 411 10.55 -11.25 1.13
C SER A 411 11.25 -12.26 0.20
N VAL A 412 11.88 -11.80 -0.90
CA VAL A 412 12.69 -12.64 -1.81
C VAL A 412 14.18 -12.68 -1.45
N GLY A 413 14.60 -11.97 -0.39
CA GLY A 413 15.97 -11.97 0.12
C GLY A 413 16.87 -10.87 -0.43
N ASN A 414 16.37 -9.96 -1.29
CA ASN A 414 17.18 -8.83 -1.77
C ASN A 414 17.47 -7.87 -0.61
N ILE A 415 18.71 -7.38 -0.58
CA ILE A 415 19.30 -6.60 0.52
C ILE A 415 19.40 -5.16 0.07
N TYR A 416 18.90 -4.22 0.87
CA TYR A 416 18.94 -2.79 0.58
C TYR A 416 19.68 -2.08 1.70
N THR A 417 20.73 -1.32 1.37
CA THR A 417 21.62 -0.68 2.35
C THR A 417 21.82 0.80 2.05
N ALA A 418 21.58 1.65 3.04
CA ALA A 418 21.87 3.07 2.96
C ALA A 418 23.38 3.31 3.06
N ASP A 419 23.99 3.86 2.01
CA ASP A 419 25.43 4.09 1.88
C ASP A 419 25.73 5.57 2.15
N SER A 420 25.64 5.95 3.44
CA SER A 420 25.37 7.32 3.87
C SER A 420 26.34 8.38 3.35
N ARG A 421 27.65 8.08 3.29
CA ARG A 421 28.66 9.07 2.86
C ARG A 421 28.86 9.12 1.35
N ASN A 422 28.41 8.09 0.62
CA ASN A 422 28.25 8.14 -0.84
C ASN A 422 26.87 8.69 -1.23
N LYS A 423 26.03 9.08 -0.25
CA LYS A 423 24.71 9.72 -0.42
C LYS A 423 23.73 8.90 -1.27
N ARG A 424 23.82 7.57 -1.22
CA ARG A 424 22.99 6.66 -2.03
C ARG A 424 22.39 5.54 -1.19
N VAL A 425 21.42 4.83 -1.75
CA VAL A 425 21.05 3.48 -1.34
C VAL A 425 21.57 2.51 -2.39
N GLN A 426 22.06 1.34 -1.99
CA GLN A 426 22.46 0.26 -2.89
C GLN A 426 21.61 -0.99 -2.63
N ALA A 427 21.23 -1.68 -3.70
CA ALA A 427 20.45 -2.90 -3.70
C ALA A 427 21.31 -4.09 -4.17
N PHE A 428 21.12 -5.24 -3.53
CA PHE A 428 21.87 -6.47 -3.75
C PHE A 428 20.94 -7.69 -3.75
N SER A 429 21.36 -8.77 -4.41
CA SER A 429 20.71 -10.09 -4.32
C SER A 429 20.91 -10.73 -2.94
N ALA A 430 20.19 -11.83 -2.68
CA ALA A 430 20.33 -12.62 -1.45
C ALA A 430 21.76 -13.14 -1.19
N ASP A 431 22.57 -13.29 -2.23
CA ASP A 431 23.97 -13.75 -2.17
C ASP A 431 24.99 -12.60 -2.09
N GLY A 432 24.52 -11.34 -2.17
CA GLY A 432 25.37 -10.15 -2.06
C GLY A 432 25.91 -9.60 -3.38
N MET A 433 25.46 -10.10 -4.54
CA MET A 433 25.77 -9.47 -5.84
C MET A 433 25.03 -8.14 -5.97
N PHE A 434 25.72 -7.09 -6.44
CA PHE A 434 25.12 -5.77 -6.70
C PHE A 434 24.04 -5.86 -7.78
N LEU A 435 22.92 -5.15 -7.57
CA LEU A 435 21.81 -5.05 -8.51
C LEU A 435 21.70 -3.63 -9.10
N PHE A 436 21.65 -2.60 -8.25
CA PHE A 436 21.59 -1.19 -8.66
C PHE A 436 21.88 -0.24 -7.48
N ALA A 437 22.13 1.03 -7.80
CA ALA A 437 22.30 2.12 -6.83
C ALA A 437 21.32 3.28 -7.11
N VAL A 438 20.97 4.02 -6.06
CA VAL A 438 19.91 5.03 -6.08
C VAL A 438 20.36 6.29 -5.32
N GLY A 439 20.40 7.42 -6.02
CA GLY A 439 21.08 8.65 -5.57
C GLY A 439 22.55 8.72 -6.03
N PRO A 440 23.26 9.84 -5.83
CA PRO A 440 22.87 10.96 -4.97
C PRO A 440 21.70 11.83 -5.45
N GLN A 441 21.46 11.88 -6.77
CA GLN A 441 20.33 12.62 -7.34
C GLN A 441 19.12 11.70 -7.57
N LEU A 442 17.93 12.19 -7.22
CA LEU A 442 16.64 11.51 -7.33
C LEU A 442 15.60 12.50 -7.87
N GLY A 443 15.43 12.53 -9.19
CA GLY A 443 14.68 13.60 -9.86
C GLY A 443 15.29 14.96 -9.52
N ASN A 444 14.53 15.83 -8.85
CA ASN A 444 14.98 17.14 -8.39
C ASN A 444 15.57 17.15 -6.96
N ILE A 445 15.58 16.03 -6.25
CA ILE A 445 16.08 15.91 -4.87
C ILE A 445 17.51 15.35 -4.87
N THR A 446 18.44 16.02 -4.18
CA THR A 446 19.75 15.44 -3.86
C THR A 446 19.74 14.89 -2.43
N LEU A 447 19.98 13.59 -2.26
CA LEU A 447 20.22 12.97 -0.95
C LEU A 447 21.43 13.61 -0.25
N GLN A 448 21.41 13.66 1.08
CA GLN A 448 22.42 14.37 1.88
C GLN A 448 23.04 13.47 2.95
N ASN A 449 22.21 12.66 3.61
CA ASN A 449 22.62 11.68 4.62
C ASN A 449 21.52 10.61 4.76
N PRO A 450 21.37 9.70 3.79
CA PRO A 450 20.45 8.57 3.90
C PRO A 450 20.96 7.63 5.00
N ILE A 451 20.15 7.42 6.03
CA ILE A 451 20.51 6.65 7.23
C ILE A 451 19.67 5.39 7.44
N GLY A 452 18.49 5.32 6.82
CA GLY A 452 17.58 4.19 6.93
C GLY A 452 16.89 3.93 5.60
N VAL A 453 16.60 2.65 5.34
CA VAL A 453 15.79 2.21 4.20
C VAL A 453 14.87 1.09 4.67
N CYS A 454 13.61 1.17 4.27
CA CYS A 454 12.65 0.07 4.36
C CYS A 454 11.91 -0.07 3.02
N VAL A 455 11.27 -1.21 2.79
CA VAL A 455 10.58 -1.55 1.54
C VAL A 455 9.18 -2.04 1.90
N ASP A 456 8.16 -1.62 1.16
CA ASP A 456 6.77 -2.09 1.35
C ASP A 456 6.42 -3.31 0.48
N ASP A 457 5.20 -3.81 0.63
CA ASP A 457 4.71 -4.98 -0.12
C ASP A 457 4.58 -4.70 -1.64
N ASP A 458 4.38 -3.43 -2.02
CA ASP A 458 4.41 -2.92 -3.41
C ASP A 458 5.85 -2.65 -3.92
N LYS A 459 6.87 -3.08 -3.16
CA LYS A 459 8.31 -2.94 -3.43
C LYS A 459 8.85 -1.50 -3.46
N ASN A 460 8.07 -0.50 -3.07
CA ASN A 460 8.55 0.89 -2.98
C ASN A 460 9.61 1.01 -1.88
N MET A 461 10.70 1.74 -2.15
CA MET A 461 11.75 1.99 -1.16
C MET A 461 11.54 3.32 -0.44
N TYR A 462 11.52 3.29 0.89
CA TYR A 462 11.35 4.46 1.75
C TYR A 462 12.67 4.80 2.42
N ILE A 463 13.35 5.81 1.85
CA ILE A 463 14.70 6.24 2.21
C ILE A 463 14.61 7.37 3.23
N LEU A 464 14.94 7.10 4.48
CA LEU A 464 15.01 8.11 5.54
C LEU A 464 16.35 8.87 5.44
N ASP A 465 16.30 10.15 5.07
CA ASP A 465 17.46 11.03 5.01
C ASP A 465 17.45 12.04 6.16
N ALA A 466 18.48 11.99 7.01
CA ALA A 466 18.60 12.84 8.20
C ALA A 466 19.19 14.24 7.90
N GLY A 467 19.76 14.46 6.72
CA GLY A 467 20.18 15.78 6.25
C GLY A 467 19.01 16.57 5.66
N LEU A 468 18.18 15.91 4.84
CA LEU A 468 16.92 16.44 4.32
C LEU A 468 15.81 16.49 5.39
N LYS A 469 15.90 15.64 6.42
CA LYS A 469 14.88 15.43 7.47
C LYS A 469 13.54 14.97 6.90
N LYS A 470 13.59 14.15 5.85
CA LYS A 470 12.43 13.67 5.10
C LYS A 470 12.61 12.20 4.73
N VAL A 471 11.51 11.55 4.38
CA VAL A 471 11.53 10.25 3.71
C VAL A 471 11.32 10.48 2.22
N VAL A 472 12.29 10.03 1.42
CA VAL A 472 12.21 10.00 -0.04
C VAL A 472 11.70 8.62 -0.44
N VAL A 473 10.70 8.56 -1.31
CA VAL A 473 10.09 7.32 -1.78
C VAL A 473 10.42 7.08 -3.25
N THR A 474 10.94 5.91 -3.56
CA THR A 474 11.14 5.42 -4.93
C THR A 474 10.32 4.16 -5.18
N ASP A 475 10.17 3.75 -6.43
CA ASP A 475 9.75 2.38 -6.73
C ASP A 475 10.89 1.39 -6.43
N GLY A 476 10.62 0.10 -6.64
CA GLY A 476 11.58 -0.99 -6.45
C GLY A 476 12.74 -1.02 -7.45
N ALA A 477 12.75 -0.15 -8.47
CA ALA A 477 13.83 0.04 -9.42
C ALA A 477 14.66 1.32 -9.15
N GLY A 478 14.25 2.15 -8.18
CA GLY A 478 14.94 3.38 -7.78
C GLY A 478 14.43 4.67 -8.42
N LYS A 479 13.34 4.62 -9.20
CA LYS A 479 12.72 5.81 -9.79
C LYS A 479 12.05 6.64 -8.69
N PHE A 480 12.38 7.93 -8.59
CA PHE A 480 11.73 8.84 -7.64
C PHE A 480 10.21 8.88 -7.87
N LEU A 481 9.42 8.63 -6.82
CA LEU A 481 7.96 8.72 -6.84
C LEU A 481 7.46 9.96 -6.11
N ARG A 482 7.88 10.14 -4.86
CA ARG A 482 7.44 11.23 -3.99
C ARG A 482 8.44 11.48 -2.87
N ILE A 483 8.28 12.62 -2.20
CA ILE A 483 8.90 12.89 -0.90
C ILE A 483 7.77 13.13 0.10
N TRP A 484 7.91 12.64 1.33
CA TRP A 484 6.93 12.96 2.37
C TRP A 484 6.96 14.45 2.70
N ASP A 485 5.80 14.99 3.05
CA ASP A 485 5.64 16.39 3.43
C ASP A 485 6.22 16.66 4.83
N ASP A 486 6.06 17.89 5.33
CA ASP A 486 6.51 18.28 6.66
C ASP A 486 5.47 18.02 7.76
N SER A 487 4.44 17.18 7.53
CA SER A 487 3.36 16.93 8.50
C SER A 487 3.86 16.33 9.82
N GLY A 488 4.93 15.55 9.79
CA GLY A 488 5.62 15.06 10.99
C GLY A 488 6.70 16.00 11.56
N ASN A 489 7.09 17.03 10.80
CA ASN A 489 8.03 18.10 11.15
C ASN A 489 9.36 17.62 11.79
N LEU A 490 10.02 16.64 11.15
CA LEU A 490 11.18 15.93 11.68
C LEU A 490 12.36 16.86 12.01
N LYS A 491 13.03 16.63 13.14
CA LYS A 491 14.12 17.46 13.67
C LYS A 491 15.49 16.82 13.51
N ASN A 492 15.62 15.56 13.90
CA ASN A 492 16.84 14.75 13.81
C ASN A 492 16.45 13.26 13.76
N PRO A 493 15.89 12.78 12.64
CA PRO A 493 15.42 11.41 12.54
C PRO A 493 16.59 10.42 12.52
N ALA A 494 16.34 9.19 12.97
CA ALA A 494 17.39 8.25 13.38
C ALA A 494 17.20 6.80 12.93
N ALA A 495 15.96 6.37 12.76
CA ALA A 495 15.60 5.04 12.26
C ALA A 495 14.18 5.10 11.66
N ILE A 496 13.92 4.24 10.68
CA ILE A 496 12.60 3.98 10.11
C ILE A 496 12.33 2.48 10.14
N ALA A 497 11.11 2.08 10.43
CA ALA A 497 10.63 0.71 10.26
C ALA A 497 9.25 0.70 9.59
N TYR A 498 8.97 -0.37 8.86
CA TYR A 498 7.67 -0.71 8.30
C TYR A 498 7.05 -1.86 9.12
N ASP A 499 5.74 -1.85 9.34
CA ASP A 499 5.05 -2.86 10.18
C ASP A 499 4.46 -4.05 9.40
N TRP A 500 4.61 -4.05 8.07
CA TRP A 500 3.96 -4.99 7.14
C TRP A 500 2.42 -4.96 7.22
N LYS A 501 1.86 -3.80 7.62
CA LYS A 501 0.43 -3.51 7.74
C LYS A 501 0.11 -2.07 7.32
N SER A 502 0.87 -1.54 6.34
CA SER A 502 0.70 -0.22 5.72
C SER A 502 1.11 1.01 6.56
N TYR A 503 1.80 0.86 7.70
CA TYR A 503 2.27 1.99 8.51
C TYR A 503 3.79 2.00 8.77
N PHE A 504 4.32 3.22 8.92
CA PHE A 504 5.75 3.49 9.07
C PHE A 504 6.04 4.24 10.37
N TYR A 505 7.17 3.88 11.00
CA TYR A 505 7.53 4.31 12.35
C TYR A 505 8.89 5.00 12.26
N VAL A 506 8.93 6.33 12.43
CA VAL A 506 10.17 7.12 12.40
C VAL A 506 10.55 7.53 13.81
N LEU A 507 11.77 7.18 14.22
CA LEU A 507 12.36 7.65 15.48
C LEU A 507 13.02 9.02 15.29
N ASP A 508 12.61 10.01 16.07
CA ASP A 508 13.19 11.36 16.06
C ASP A 508 13.97 11.66 17.35
N ARG A 509 15.28 11.87 17.22
CA ARG A 509 16.19 12.20 18.34
C ARG A 509 16.10 13.67 18.77
N GLY A 510 15.55 14.55 17.95
CA GLY A 510 15.39 15.97 18.27
C GLY A 510 14.11 16.19 19.09
N ASP A 511 13.02 15.52 18.71
CA ASP A 511 11.74 15.56 19.44
C ASP A 511 11.65 14.49 20.55
N TYR A 512 12.57 13.53 20.62
CA TYR A 512 12.57 12.40 21.57
C TYR A 512 11.30 11.54 21.49
N SER A 513 10.81 11.31 20.27
CA SER A 513 9.52 10.68 19.97
C SER A 513 9.62 9.62 18.87
N VAL A 514 8.62 8.75 18.81
CA VAL A 514 8.34 7.90 17.64
C VAL A 514 7.07 8.43 16.97
N LYS A 515 7.17 8.78 15.70
CA LYS A 515 6.08 9.32 14.87
C LYS A 515 5.61 8.25 13.89
N ILE A 516 4.30 8.08 13.77
CA ILE A 516 3.67 7.13 12.85
C ILE A 516 3.15 7.87 11.61
N PHE A 517 3.38 7.27 10.44
CA PHE A 517 2.90 7.75 9.14
C PHE A 517 2.19 6.61 8.39
N ASP A 518 1.21 6.96 7.54
CA ASP A 518 0.64 6.02 6.57
C ASP A 518 1.54 5.85 5.33
N ASN A 519 1.15 4.97 4.39
CA ASN A 519 1.94 4.72 3.18
C ASN A 519 2.05 5.94 2.22
N GLN A 520 1.21 6.96 2.37
CA GLN A 520 1.35 8.20 1.61
C GLN A 520 2.35 9.16 2.26
N GLY A 521 2.70 8.93 3.53
CA GLY A 521 3.60 9.77 4.31
C GLY A 521 2.89 10.81 5.16
N LYS A 522 1.57 10.71 5.34
CA LYS A 522 0.80 11.60 6.19
C LYS A 522 0.98 11.20 7.65
N PHE A 523 1.29 12.17 8.51
CA PHE A 523 1.38 11.98 9.95
C PHE A 523 0.07 11.48 10.58
N VAL A 524 0.16 10.45 11.43
CA VAL A 524 -0.99 9.75 12.06
C VAL A 524 -1.02 9.95 13.58
N SER A 525 0.12 9.78 14.27
CA SER A 525 0.24 9.86 15.73
C SER A 525 1.70 9.99 16.16
N SER A 526 1.94 10.42 17.41
CA SER A 526 3.28 10.55 18.01
C SER A 526 3.27 10.05 19.45
N PHE A 527 4.35 9.37 19.84
CA PHE A 527 4.53 8.83 21.19
C PHE A 527 5.89 9.24 21.77
N PHE A 528 5.94 9.28 23.11
CA PHE A 528 7.11 9.59 23.93
C PHE A 528 7.58 11.06 23.87
N ALA A 529 8.36 11.43 24.89
CA ALA A 529 9.08 12.69 24.99
C ALA A 529 10.34 12.51 25.85
N LYS A 530 11.11 13.60 26.05
CA LYS A 530 12.42 13.52 26.71
C LYS A 530 12.32 13.25 28.21
N GLY A 531 13.02 12.23 28.69
CA GLY A 531 13.14 11.98 30.12
C GLY A 531 13.93 10.72 30.50
N MET A 532 13.82 10.31 31.75
CA MET A 532 14.55 9.18 32.36
C MET A 532 13.65 7.98 32.68
N GLY A 533 12.34 8.20 32.83
CA GLY A 533 11.36 7.19 33.18
C GLY A 533 11.19 6.10 32.13
N GLU A 534 10.48 5.04 32.47
CA GLU A 534 10.31 3.87 31.60
C GLU A 534 9.39 4.13 30.39
N ARG A 535 8.71 5.27 30.36
CA ARG A 535 7.80 5.75 29.31
C ARG A 535 8.30 7.04 28.65
N GLU A 536 9.59 7.31 28.80
CA GLU A 536 10.31 8.50 28.34
C GLU A 536 11.61 8.07 27.62
N LEU A 537 12.19 8.93 26.78
CA LEU A 537 13.43 8.64 26.02
C LEU A 537 14.52 9.68 26.31
N LYS A 538 15.75 9.27 26.64
CA LYS A 538 16.86 10.21 26.93
C LYS A 538 17.80 10.45 25.75
N GLY A 539 18.12 9.41 25.00
CA GLY A 539 19.01 9.43 23.84
C GLY A 539 18.74 8.23 22.94
N PRO A 540 17.54 8.12 22.36
CA PRO A 540 17.12 6.96 21.58
C PRO A 540 17.92 6.83 20.29
N GLN A 541 18.40 5.62 19.98
CA GLN A 541 19.28 5.39 18.84
C GLN A 541 18.57 4.67 17.69
N TYR A 542 17.78 3.65 17.99
CA TYR A 542 17.19 2.76 16.98
C TYR A 542 15.80 2.31 17.40
N LEU A 543 14.96 1.94 16.43
CA LEU A 543 13.70 1.24 16.65
C LEU A 543 13.56 0.03 15.73
N ALA A 544 12.62 -0.85 16.07
CA ALA A 544 12.13 -1.91 15.19
C ALA A 544 10.66 -2.20 15.52
N VAL A 545 9.92 -2.75 14.56
CA VAL A 545 8.55 -3.23 14.78
C VAL A 545 8.49 -4.71 14.40
N ALA A 546 8.00 -5.55 15.31
CA ALA A 546 7.86 -7.00 15.12
C ALA A 546 6.73 -7.54 16.01
N ASP A 547 5.94 -8.50 15.53
CA ASP A 547 4.78 -9.10 16.22
C ASP A 547 3.95 -8.10 17.06
N ASN A 548 3.44 -7.05 16.39
CA ASN A 548 2.63 -6.01 17.01
C ASN A 548 3.28 -5.35 18.25
N LYS A 549 4.62 -5.27 18.30
CA LYS A 549 5.38 -4.59 19.34
C LYS A 549 6.34 -3.58 18.75
N LEU A 550 6.39 -2.40 19.37
CA LEU A 550 7.37 -1.36 19.08
C LEU A 550 8.57 -1.54 20.02
N TYR A 551 9.73 -1.82 19.45
CA TYR A 551 11.00 -1.93 20.18
C TYR A 551 11.81 -0.64 20.00
N ILE A 552 12.41 -0.12 21.07
CA ILE A 552 13.23 1.10 21.07
C ILE A 552 14.50 0.88 21.90
N ALA A 553 15.66 1.23 21.34
CA ALA A 553 16.93 1.30 22.07
C ALA A 553 17.20 2.75 22.51
N ASP A 554 17.20 2.99 23.83
CA ASP A 554 17.57 4.25 24.46
C ASP A 554 18.94 4.10 25.14
N TYR A 555 19.97 4.53 24.42
CA TYR A 555 21.38 4.39 24.81
C TYR A 555 21.70 5.17 26.09
N GLU A 556 21.19 6.40 26.18
CA GLU A 556 21.40 7.25 27.35
C GLU A 556 20.48 6.92 28.52
N GLY A 557 19.37 6.23 28.27
CA GLY A 557 18.57 5.54 29.28
C GLY A 557 19.11 4.15 29.67
N ALA A 558 20.19 3.67 29.01
CA ALA A 558 20.77 2.34 29.16
C ALA A 558 19.75 1.19 29.09
N LYS A 559 18.80 1.28 28.15
CA LYS A 559 17.64 0.40 28.07
C LYS A 559 17.23 0.11 26.62
N ILE A 560 16.99 -1.15 26.29
CA ILE A 560 16.14 -1.53 25.16
C ILE A 560 14.77 -1.90 25.74
N MET A 561 13.69 -1.37 25.17
CA MET A 561 12.32 -1.53 25.66
C MET A 561 11.42 -2.03 24.54
N ALA A 562 10.48 -2.91 24.86
CA ALA A 562 9.39 -3.30 23.96
C ALA A 562 8.04 -2.83 24.54
N PHE A 563 7.17 -2.31 23.69
CA PHE A 563 5.81 -1.86 24.01
C PHE A 563 4.81 -2.59 23.10
N GLU A 564 3.69 -3.05 23.66
CA GLU A 564 2.60 -3.62 22.85
C GLU A 564 1.96 -2.50 22.03
N LEU A 565 1.83 -2.71 20.72
CA LEU A 565 1.30 -1.77 19.74
C LEU A 565 -0.05 -2.27 19.25
N SER A 566 -1.10 -1.53 19.61
CA SER A 566 -2.49 -1.83 19.25
C SER A 566 -3.05 -0.81 18.26
N TYR A 567 -3.86 -1.31 17.32
CA TYR A 567 -4.64 -0.49 16.39
C TYR A 567 -6.13 -0.53 16.76
N MET A 568 -6.81 0.61 16.62
CA MET A 568 -8.26 0.75 16.74
C MET A 568 -8.84 0.96 15.33
N PRO A 569 -9.56 -0.05 14.78
CA PRO A 569 -10.19 0.06 13.47
C PRO A 569 -11.18 1.23 13.37
N GLU A 570 -11.30 1.76 12.16
CA GLU A 570 -12.36 2.70 11.82
C GLU A 570 -13.74 2.03 11.80
N ALA A 571 -14.78 2.85 11.75
CA ALA A 571 -16.15 2.39 11.70
C ALA A 571 -16.47 1.82 10.30
N PRO A 572 -16.91 0.55 10.17
CA PRO A 572 -17.44 0.02 8.92
C PRO A 572 -18.65 0.83 8.43
N LEU A 573 -18.83 0.91 7.11
CA LEU A 573 -20.02 1.47 6.48
C LEU A 573 -20.89 0.33 5.96
N PHE A 574 -22.18 0.32 6.32
CA PHE A 574 -23.13 -0.66 5.82
C PHE A 574 -23.32 -0.56 4.30
N ASP A 575 -23.56 -1.70 3.66
CA ASP A 575 -23.91 -1.81 2.26
C ASP A 575 -25.39 -1.41 2.07
N PRO A 576 -25.72 -0.46 1.17
CA PRO A 576 -27.10 -0.10 0.83
C PRO A 576 -27.99 -1.27 0.39
N ALA A 577 -27.42 -2.39 -0.07
CA ALA A 577 -28.15 -3.61 -0.44
C ALA A 577 -28.53 -4.50 0.78
N THR A 578 -28.24 -4.08 2.01
CA THR A 578 -28.65 -4.77 3.25
C THR A 578 -30.17 -4.95 3.30
N ALA A 579 -30.64 -6.20 3.42
CA ALA A 579 -32.04 -6.55 3.24
C ALA A 579 -32.58 -7.52 4.31
N ALA A 580 -33.87 -7.38 4.61
CA ALA A 580 -34.62 -8.33 5.43
C ALA A 580 -35.32 -9.37 4.54
N ASP A 581 -35.31 -10.62 5.02
CA ASP A 581 -36.07 -11.76 4.49
C ASP A 581 -37.27 -12.03 5.44
N MET A 582 -38.23 -12.87 5.06
CA MET A 582 -39.35 -13.22 5.94
C MET A 582 -38.89 -13.96 7.21
N ALA A 583 -37.76 -14.66 7.13
CA ALA A 583 -37.23 -15.50 8.22
C ALA A 583 -36.03 -14.90 8.98
N MET A 584 -35.33 -13.89 8.43
CA MET A 584 -34.06 -13.40 8.98
C MET A 584 -33.65 -12.02 8.43
N ILE A 585 -32.78 -11.30 9.14
CA ILE A 585 -32.11 -10.10 8.64
C ILE A 585 -30.70 -10.47 8.12
N LYS A 586 -30.36 -10.04 6.90
CA LYS A 586 -29.06 -10.27 6.26
C LYS A 586 -28.32 -8.93 6.13
N LEU A 587 -27.27 -8.76 6.93
CA LEU A 587 -26.45 -7.55 6.99
C LEU A 587 -25.23 -7.69 6.08
N ALA A 588 -24.86 -6.62 5.37
CA ALA A 588 -23.60 -6.51 4.64
C ALA A 588 -22.95 -5.14 4.88
N TRP A 589 -21.62 -5.06 4.77
CA TRP A 589 -20.87 -3.81 4.90
C TRP A 589 -19.62 -3.81 4.04
N TYR A 590 -19.06 -2.63 3.79
CA TYR A 590 -17.80 -2.51 3.08
C TYR A 590 -16.63 -2.98 3.97
N PRO A 591 -15.73 -3.86 3.47
CA PRO A 591 -14.59 -4.33 4.25
C PRO A 591 -13.54 -3.22 4.42
N ILE A 592 -13.03 -3.09 5.64
CA ILE A 592 -11.90 -2.19 5.96
C ILE A 592 -10.62 -2.84 5.40
N LYS A 593 -9.99 -2.19 4.41
CA LYS A 593 -8.82 -2.71 3.71
C LYS A 593 -7.50 -2.38 4.45
N THR A 594 -7.28 -2.98 5.63
CA THR A 594 -5.97 -2.95 6.30
C THR A 594 -5.63 -4.30 6.96
N PRO A 595 -4.38 -4.79 6.89
CA PRO A 595 -3.94 -5.98 7.62
C PRO A 595 -4.00 -5.85 9.16
N TRP A 596 -4.26 -4.65 9.70
CA TRP A 596 -4.54 -4.45 11.12
C TRP A 596 -5.93 -4.95 11.56
N VAL A 597 -6.89 -5.13 10.65
CA VAL A 597 -8.24 -5.66 10.96
C VAL A 597 -8.24 -7.18 10.80
N LYS A 598 -8.64 -7.89 11.86
CA LYS A 598 -8.76 -9.35 11.88
C LYS A 598 -10.15 -9.82 11.48
N ASN A 599 -11.18 -9.27 12.12
CA ASN A 599 -12.59 -9.59 11.87
C ASN A 599 -13.51 -8.48 12.37
N TYR A 600 -14.83 -8.71 12.37
CA TYR A 600 -15.84 -7.71 12.72
C TYR A 600 -16.71 -8.18 13.88
N ALA A 601 -16.98 -7.29 14.84
CA ALA A 601 -17.95 -7.53 15.91
C ALA A 601 -19.30 -6.89 15.55
N VAL A 602 -20.38 -7.68 15.63
CA VAL A 602 -21.75 -7.24 15.30
C VAL A 602 -22.54 -7.03 16.59
N PHE A 603 -23.32 -5.95 16.65
CA PHE A 603 -24.12 -5.54 17.80
C PHE A 603 -25.56 -5.21 17.38
N ARG A 604 -26.52 -5.41 18.30
CA ARG A 604 -27.95 -5.14 18.10
C ARG A 604 -28.58 -4.46 19.30
N ALA A 605 -29.46 -3.49 19.05
CA ALA A 605 -30.38 -2.87 19.99
C ALA A 605 -31.82 -2.92 19.45
N VAL A 606 -32.81 -2.64 20.30
CA VAL A 606 -34.24 -2.49 19.93
C VAL A 606 -34.69 -1.02 19.88
N SER A 607 -33.76 -0.09 20.08
CA SER A 607 -33.95 1.35 19.94
C SER A 607 -32.61 2.00 19.57
N GLU A 608 -32.64 3.10 18.82
CA GLU A 608 -31.44 3.80 18.33
C GLU A 608 -30.50 4.24 19.46
N THR A 609 -31.08 4.62 20.60
CA THR A 609 -30.40 5.07 21.83
C THR A 609 -30.23 3.96 22.88
N GLY A 610 -30.61 2.72 22.56
CA GLY A 610 -30.57 1.59 23.49
C GLY A 610 -29.18 0.98 23.67
N GLU A 611 -29.05 0.06 24.63
CA GLU A 611 -27.81 -0.69 24.81
C GLU A 611 -27.59 -1.68 23.67
N PHE A 612 -26.49 -1.50 22.93
CA PHE A 612 -26.08 -2.36 21.82
C PHE A 612 -25.41 -3.64 22.32
N LYS A 613 -26.17 -4.74 22.40
CA LYS A 613 -25.68 -6.06 22.82
C LYS A 613 -24.89 -6.71 21.68
N LYS A 614 -23.71 -7.24 21.96
CA LYS A 614 -22.88 -7.97 20.99
C LYS A 614 -23.55 -9.30 20.63
N LEU A 615 -23.78 -9.56 19.34
CA LEU A 615 -24.31 -10.83 18.84
C LEU A 615 -23.22 -11.86 18.57
N GLY A 616 -22.03 -11.41 18.13
CA GLY A 616 -20.92 -12.30 17.80
C GLY A 616 -19.73 -11.57 17.17
N ALA A 617 -18.89 -12.35 16.49
CA ALA A 617 -17.86 -11.85 15.59
C ALA A 617 -17.84 -12.68 14.30
N VAL A 618 -17.49 -12.06 13.18
CA VAL A 618 -17.44 -12.68 11.84
C VAL A 618 -16.26 -12.17 11.03
N ASP A 619 -15.57 -13.07 10.34
CA ASP A 619 -14.35 -12.75 9.58
C ASP A 619 -14.65 -12.21 8.17
N LYS A 620 -15.88 -12.42 7.67
CA LYS A 620 -16.39 -11.83 6.43
C LYS A 620 -17.27 -10.60 6.74
N PRO A 621 -17.38 -9.62 5.83
CA PRO A 621 -18.10 -8.37 6.08
C PRO A 621 -19.63 -8.52 5.89
N GLN A 622 -20.19 -9.59 6.44
CA GLN A 622 -21.60 -9.95 6.33
C GLN A 622 -22.06 -10.71 7.58
N TYR A 623 -23.32 -10.56 7.97
CA TYR A 623 -23.92 -11.28 9.10
C TYR A 623 -25.37 -11.68 8.81
N SER A 624 -25.90 -12.61 9.60
CA SER A 624 -27.24 -13.15 9.46
C SER A 624 -27.85 -13.36 10.84
N ASP A 625 -28.97 -12.69 11.09
CA ASP A 625 -29.67 -12.72 12.37
C ASP A 625 -31.06 -13.34 12.18
N ALA A 626 -31.30 -14.45 12.89
CA ALA A 626 -32.59 -15.15 12.93
C ALA A 626 -33.24 -15.11 14.33
N SER A 627 -32.59 -14.48 15.32
CA SER A 627 -33.08 -14.40 16.70
C SER A 627 -33.99 -13.18 16.88
N LEU A 628 -35.08 -13.13 16.11
CA LEU A 628 -35.90 -11.95 15.85
C LEU A 628 -37.38 -12.16 16.23
N THR A 629 -38.01 -11.11 16.74
CA THR A 629 -39.46 -11.02 16.99
C THR A 629 -40.13 -10.34 15.79
N PRO A 630 -41.24 -10.88 15.25
CA PRO A 630 -42.03 -10.23 14.19
C PRO A 630 -42.44 -8.79 14.52
N ALA A 631 -42.77 -8.04 13.47
CA ALA A 631 -43.17 -6.62 13.50
C ALA A 631 -42.24 -5.67 14.30
N THR A 632 -40.95 -5.99 14.44
CA THR A 632 -40.01 -5.26 15.32
C THR A 632 -38.90 -4.57 14.52
N THR A 633 -38.61 -3.30 14.83
CA THR A 633 -37.42 -2.59 14.32
C THR A 633 -36.21 -2.90 15.19
N TYR A 634 -35.16 -3.43 14.56
CA TYR A 634 -33.86 -3.65 15.18
C TYR A 634 -32.85 -2.64 14.68
N TYR A 635 -31.94 -2.22 15.55
CA TYR A 635 -30.86 -1.30 15.24
C TYR A 635 -29.55 -2.06 15.32
N TYR A 636 -28.80 -2.12 14.22
CA TYR A 636 -27.53 -2.82 14.13
C TYR A 636 -26.36 -1.86 14.07
N SER A 637 -25.25 -2.23 14.69
CA SER A 637 -23.96 -1.60 14.44
C SER A 637 -22.85 -2.64 14.37
N VAL A 638 -21.81 -2.33 13.60
CA VAL A 638 -20.64 -3.20 13.41
C VAL A 638 -19.39 -2.42 13.75
N ALA A 639 -18.38 -3.07 14.32
CA ALA A 639 -17.04 -2.51 14.49
C ALA A 639 -15.99 -3.48 13.95
N GLY A 640 -14.91 -2.97 13.36
CA GLY A 640 -13.72 -3.78 13.14
C GLY A 640 -13.09 -4.20 14.47
N VAL A 641 -12.46 -5.36 14.50
CA VAL A 641 -11.64 -5.88 15.61
C VAL A 641 -10.23 -6.06 15.08
N SER A 642 -9.24 -5.53 15.79
CA SER A 642 -7.85 -5.58 15.33
C SER A 642 -7.20 -6.96 15.53
N VAL A 643 -6.02 -7.15 14.93
CA VAL A 643 -5.16 -8.33 15.18
C VAL A 643 -4.74 -8.47 16.65
N THR A 644 -4.71 -7.38 17.42
CA THR A 644 -4.48 -7.38 18.89
C THR A 644 -5.75 -7.61 19.70
N GLY A 645 -6.93 -7.69 19.06
CA GLY A 645 -8.23 -7.93 19.70
C GLY A 645 -8.92 -6.67 20.22
N ASP A 646 -8.32 -5.49 20.05
CA ASP A 646 -8.94 -4.22 20.42
C ASP A 646 -10.13 -3.91 19.49
N LEU A 647 -11.23 -3.43 20.07
CA LEU A 647 -12.46 -3.10 19.36
C LEU A 647 -12.37 -1.69 18.77
N GLY A 648 -12.62 -1.56 17.47
CA GLY A 648 -12.66 -0.28 16.76
C GLY A 648 -13.93 0.53 17.02
N ALA A 649 -14.04 1.66 16.31
CA ALA A 649 -15.25 2.46 16.31
C ALA A 649 -16.45 1.64 15.76
N LYS A 650 -17.64 1.83 16.35
CA LYS A 650 -18.87 1.28 15.80
C LYS A 650 -19.36 2.13 14.62
N SER A 651 -19.95 1.49 13.63
CA SER A 651 -20.75 2.11 12.59
C SER A 651 -21.87 2.97 13.19
N ALA A 652 -22.40 3.90 12.39
CA ALA A 652 -23.72 4.45 12.67
C ALA A 652 -24.76 3.30 12.78
N PRO A 653 -25.77 3.43 13.66
CA PRO A 653 -26.88 2.47 13.72
C PRO A 653 -27.63 2.36 12.38
N LEU A 654 -27.77 1.15 11.85
CA LEU A 654 -28.68 0.83 10.77
C LEU A 654 -29.99 0.29 11.36
N ALA A 655 -31.09 1.00 11.14
CA ALA A 655 -32.43 0.53 11.48
C ALA A 655 -32.94 -0.44 10.41
N VAL A 656 -33.40 -1.62 10.81
CA VAL A 656 -33.98 -2.64 9.94
C VAL A 656 -35.27 -3.15 10.57
N TYR A 657 -36.39 -3.03 9.85
CA TYR A 657 -37.69 -3.56 10.28
C TYR A 657 -37.81 -5.03 9.89
N PHE A 658 -38.03 -5.91 10.88
CA PHE A 658 -38.36 -7.31 10.65
C PHE A 658 -39.88 -7.49 10.66
N LYS A 659 -40.46 -7.79 9.50
CA LYS A 659 -41.88 -8.18 9.41
C LYS A 659 -42.14 -9.50 10.13
N GLY A 660 -41.28 -10.49 9.90
CA GLY A 660 -41.49 -11.89 10.28
C GLY A 660 -42.47 -12.61 9.33
N PRO A 661 -42.65 -13.94 9.50
CA PRO A 661 -43.70 -14.66 8.81
C PRO A 661 -45.08 -14.18 9.30
N GLU A 662 -46.04 -14.08 8.39
CA GLU A 662 -47.43 -13.80 8.77
C GLU A 662 -48.02 -15.02 9.49
N ALA A 663 -48.61 -14.80 10.66
CA ALA A 663 -49.26 -15.85 11.40
C ALA A 663 -50.61 -16.20 10.73
N GLU A 664 -50.83 -17.48 10.44
CA GLU A 664 -52.11 -17.97 9.93
C GLU A 664 -53.22 -17.71 10.96
N ALA A 665 -54.08 -16.73 10.67
CA ALA A 665 -55.24 -16.42 11.49
C ALA A 665 -56.39 -17.38 11.16
N ALA A 666 -56.57 -18.41 11.98
CA ALA A 666 -57.93 -18.89 12.23
C ALA A 666 -58.72 -17.72 12.86
N PRO A 667 -59.95 -17.44 12.38
CA PRO A 667 -61.08 -17.97 13.14
C PRO A 667 -62.41 -18.21 12.35
N ALA A 668 -63.30 -18.95 13.01
CA ALA A 668 -64.76 -18.77 13.11
C ALA A 668 -65.68 -18.67 11.87
N GLU A 669 -66.85 -19.31 12.01
CA GLU A 669 -67.97 -19.24 11.07
C GLU A 669 -68.91 -18.04 11.32
N ALA A 670 -69.93 -17.92 10.44
CA ALA A 670 -71.24 -17.29 10.70
C ALA A 670 -71.34 -15.75 10.78
N SER A 671 -71.34 -15.13 9.58
CA SER A 671 -72.43 -14.27 9.09
C SER A 671 -73.05 -13.16 9.98
N ALA A 672 -72.83 -11.90 9.57
CA ALA A 672 -73.90 -10.96 9.28
C ALA A 672 -73.35 -9.84 8.39
N GLY A 673 -74.07 -9.44 7.33
CA GLY A 673 -73.67 -8.33 6.47
C GLY A 673 -74.78 -7.30 6.32
N LEU A 674 -74.42 -6.05 6.06
CA LEU A 674 -75.24 -5.09 5.31
C LEU A 674 -74.37 -3.93 4.78
N SER A 675 -74.88 -3.27 3.74
CA SER A 675 -74.14 -2.33 2.89
C SER A 675 -74.06 -0.91 3.45
N ALA A 676 -72.97 -0.19 3.13
CA ALA A 676 -72.90 1.27 3.19
C ALA A 676 -72.36 1.82 1.86
N SER A 677 -73.01 2.87 1.34
CA SER A 677 -72.61 3.58 0.12
C SER A 677 -71.51 4.60 0.40
N ALA A 678 -70.55 4.75 -0.52
CA ALA A 678 -69.48 5.74 -0.43
C ALA A 678 -69.43 6.66 -1.65
N GLY A 679 -69.37 7.97 -1.39
CA GLY A 679 -69.11 9.05 -2.34
C GLY A 679 -69.05 10.38 -1.58
N GLY A 680 -68.15 11.30 -1.88
CA GLY A 680 -67.05 11.25 -2.84
C GLY A 680 -66.19 12.53 -2.80
N GLU A 681 -65.21 12.61 -3.71
CA GLU A 681 -64.57 13.85 -4.23
C GLU A 681 -63.73 14.69 -3.22
N ASP A 682 -62.53 15.20 -3.53
CA ASP A 682 -61.62 15.05 -4.69
C ASP A 682 -60.15 15.25 -4.16
N SER A 683 -59.01 15.17 -4.87
CA SER A 683 -58.72 15.30 -6.32
C SER A 683 -57.43 14.58 -6.74
N GLY A 684 -57.19 14.53 -8.06
CA GLY A 684 -56.05 13.85 -8.70
C GLY A 684 -54.75 14.68 -8.80
N PRO A 685 -53.79 14.35 -9.70
CA PRO A 685 -53.98 13.60 -10.95
C PRO A 685 -53.02 12.41 -11.21
N GLY A 686 -53.31 11.64 -12.26
CA GLY A 686 -52.26 11.07 -13.11
C GLY A 686 -52.20 9.54 -13.23
N SER A 687 -53.04 8.96 -14.08
CA SER A 687 -52.79 7.63 -14.64
C SER A 687 -51.52 7.64 -15.49
N LYS A 688 -50.57 6.73 -15.24
CA LYS A 688 -49.48 6.42 -16.18
C LYS A 688 -49.80 5.12 -16.91
N ASN A 689 -50.04 5.20 -18.22
CA ASN A 689 -50.03 4.03 -19.09
C ASN A 689 -48.61 3.45 -19.11
N VAL A 690 -48.39 2.37 -18.37
CA VAL A 690 -47.18 1.56 -18.47
C VAL A 690 -47.37 0.58 -19.64
N ALA A 691 -46.36 0.42 -20.49
CA ALA A 691 -46.46 -0.50 -21.62
C ALA A 691 -46.51 -1.97 -21.15
N PRO A 692 -47.30 -2.86 -21.79
CA PRO A 692 -47.39 -4.28 -21.43
C PRO A 692 -46.01 -4.96 -21.33
N MET A 693 -45.15 -4.66 -22.31
CA MET A 693 -43.73 -4.97 -22.30
C MET A 693 -42.92 -3.67 -22.37
N GLU A 694 -41.85 -3.58 -21.58
CA GLU A 694 -41.03 -2.38 -21.45
C GLU A 694 -39.53 -2.71 -21.56
N ILE A 695 -38.78 -1.84 -22.26
CA ILE A 695 -37.32 -1.90 -22.32
C ILE A 695 -36.75 -1.03 -21.19
N LEU A 696 -36.11 -1.65 -20.21
CA LEU A 696 -35.39 -0.98 -19.12
C LEU A 696 -33.88 -1.06 -19.40
N PRO A 697 -33.22 0.05 -19.80
CA PRO A 697 -31.77 0.04 -20.00
C PRO A 697 -31.09 -0.12 -18.63
N VAL A 698 -30.25 -1.15 -18.49
CA VAL A 698 -29.48 -1.40 -17.26
C VAL A 698 -28.10 -0.79 -17.41
N GLU A 699 -27.37 -1.16 -18.48
CA GLU A 699 -25.99 -0.74 -18.70
C GLU A 699 -25.68 -0.79 -20.21
N LEU A 700 -25.29 0.34 -20.82
CA LEU A 700 -24.81 0.38 -22.21
C LEU A 700 -23.40 0.97 -22.18
N ASN A 701 -22.41 0.16 -22.56
CA ASN A 701 -21.01 0.50 -22.45
C ASN A 701 -20.57 1.46 -23.56
N TYR A 702 -19.42 2.09 -23.35
CA TYR A 702 -18.74 2.86 -24.37
C TYR A 702 -18.29 1.94 -25.51
N ILE A 703 -18.57 2.34 -26.75
CA ILE A 703 -18.17 1.58 -27.94
C ILE A 703 -16.83 2.10 -28.41
N PHE A 704 -15.80 1.27 -28.28
CA PHE A 704 -14.46 1.54 -28.80
C PHE A 704 -14.44 1.24 -30.30
N SER A 705 -14.24 2.27 -31.13
CA SER A 705 -14.35 2.12 -32.59
C SER A 705 -13.36 1.12 -33.19
N ALA A 706 -12.15 1.00 -32.64
CA ALA A 706 -11.17 -0.02 -33.04
C ALA A 706 -11.62 -1.46 -32.70
N ASN A 707 -12.43 -1.64 -31.65
CA ASN A 707 -12.94 -2.94 -31.20
C ASN A 707 -14.13 -3.47 -32.01
N TYR A 708 -14.55 -2.83 -33.10
CA TYR A 708 -15.85 -3.11 -33.73
C TYR A 708 -16.14 -4.60 -34.03
N LYS A 709 -15.15 -5.37 -34.48
CA LYS A 709 -15.24 -6.83 -34.72
C LYS A 709 -15.44 -7.67 -33.45
N TYR A 710 -15.00 -7.19 -32.30
CA TYR A 710 -15.19 -7.85 -30.99
C TYR A 710 -16.67 -7.91 -30.61
N TYR A 711 -17.46 -6.90 -31.00
CA TYR A 711 -18.87 -6.75 -30.65
C TYR A 711 -19.84 -7.64 -31.46
N GLU A 712 -19.35 -8.32 -32.50
CA GLU A 712 -20.07 -9.40 -33.19
C GLU A 712 -20.34 -10.59 -32.25
N LYS A 713 -19.41 -10.85 -31.33
CA LYS A 713 -19.43 -12.04 -30.43
C LYS A 713 -19.69 -11.65 -28.97
N ASN A 714 -19.21 -10.50 -28.54
CA ASN A 714 -19.26 -10.00 -27.17
C ASN A 714 -20.22 -8.80 -27.05
N PRO A 715 -20.93 -8.61 -25.92
CA PRO A 715 -21.91 -7.54 -25.84
C PRO A 715 -21.31 -6.13 -25.68
N ILE A 716 -21.97 -5.14 -26.30
CA ILE A 716 -21.80 -3.70 -26.05
C ILE A 716 -22.54 -3.23 -24.78
N GLY A 717 -23.34 -4.09 -24.14
CA GLY A 717 -24.06 -3.77 -22.91
C GLY A 717 -25.13 -4.81 -22.57
N ARG A 718 -25.93 -4.51 -21.55
CA ARG A 718 -27.01 -5.35 -21.04
C ARG A 718 -28.24 -4.51 -20.77
N ILE A 719 -29.40 -5.00 -21.21
CA ILE A 719 -30.70 -4.36 -20.90
C ILE A 719 -31.63 -5.36 -20.23
N ALA A 720 -32.56 -4.87 -19.43
CA ALA A 720 -33.63 -5.67 -18.87
C ALA A 720 -34.90 -5.46 -19.71
N VAL A 721 -35.51 -6.55 -20.15
CA VAL A 721 -36.87 -6.54 -20.69
C VAL A 721 -37.81 -6.86 -19.53
N ARG A 722 -38.81 -6.01 -19.29
CA ARG A 722 -39.81 -6.20 -18.23
C ARG A 722 -41.17 -6.54 -18.83
N ASN A 723 -41.82 -7.52 -18.24
CA ASN A 723 -43.24 -7.79 -18.41
C ASN A 723 -44.00 -7.09 -17.28
N ASN A 724 -44.94 -6.20 -17.63
CA ASN A 724 -45.78 -5.45 -16.69
C ASN A 724 -47.20 -6.05 -16.57
N THR A 725 -47.44 -7.20 -17.20
CA THR A 725 -48.74 -7.90 -17.23
C THR A 725 -48.75 -9.16 -16.38
N ASP A 726 -49.95 -9.70 -16.20
CA ASP A 726 -50.22 -10.93 -15.45
C ASP A 726 -50.22 -12.18 -16.34
N SER A 727 -49.68 -12.09 -17.56
CA SER A 727 -49.56 -13.19 -18.54
C SER A 727 -48.13 -13.31 -19.06
N ALA A 728 -47.65 -14.52 -19.32
CA ALA A 728 -46.30 -14.74 -19.86
C ALA A 728 -46.24 -14.35 -21.35
N PHE A 729 -45.10 -13.81 -21.79
CA PHE A 729 -44.80 -13.62 -23.22
C PHE A 729 -43.66 -14.56 -23.64
N SER A 730 -43.84 -15.25 -24.77
CA SER A 730 -42.84 -16.18 -25.33
C SER A 730 -42.30 -15.66 -26.67
N ASN A 731 -41.08 -16.06 -27.02
CA ASN A 731 -40.38 -15.67 -28.26
C ASN A 731 -40.32 -14.15 -28.47
N VAL A 732 -40.05 -13.40 -27.40
CA VAL A 732 -39.96 -11.94 -27.44
C VAL A 732 -38.66 -11.55 -28.14
N LYS A 733 -38.79 -10.94 -29.32
CA LYS A 733 -37.65 -10.52 -30.15
C LYS A 733 -37.14 -9.16 -29.69
N LEU A 734 -35.83 -8.99 -29.62
CA LEU A 734 -35.15 -7.75 -29.31
C LEU A 734 -34.17 -7.38 -30.43
N SER A 735 -34.47 -6.30 -31.15
CA SER A 735 -33.65 -5.76 -32.24
C SER A 735 -32.85 -4.55 -31.78
N VAL A 736 -31.58 -4.48 -32.16
CA VAL A 736 -30.66 -3.37 -31.83
C VAL A 736 -30.04 -2.80 -33.09
N PHE A 737 -30.10 -1.48 -33.26
CA PHE A 737 -29.61 -0.80 -34.45
C PHE A 737 -28.92 0.54 -34.10
N LEU A 738 -27.64 0.65 -34.41
CA LEU A 738 -26.90 1.92 -34.39
C LEU A 738 -26.91 2.51 -35.79
N LYS A 739 -27.66 3.60 -35.98
CA LYS A 739 -27.86 4.23 -37.28
C LYS A 739 -26.52 4.60 -37.92
N ASP A 740 -26.43 4.44 -39.24
CA ASP A 740 -25.28 4.75 -40.10
C ASP A 740 -24.04 3.83 -39.91
N PHE A 741 -23.88 3.18 -38.75
CA PHE A 741 -22.78 2.27 -38.40
C PHE A 741 -23.13 0.78 -38.39
N MET A 742 -24.40 0.43 -38.59
CA MET A 742 -24.87 -0.94 -38.83
C MET A 742 -25.61 -0.97 -40.17
N ASP A 743 -25.39 -2.04 -40.95
CA ASP A 743 -26.08 -2.21 -42.24
C ASP A 743 -27.46 -2.88 -42.06
N PHE A 744 -27.61 -3.70 -41.02
CA PHE A 744 -28.86 -4.32 -40.57
C PHE A 744 -28.91 -4.33 -39.03
N PRO A 745 -30.09 -4.38 -38.39
CA PRO A 745 -30.21 -4.59 -36.95
C PRO A 745 -29.62 -5.94 -36.51
N SER A 746 -29.03 -5.99 -35.31
CA SER A 746 -28.69 -7.23 -34.63
C SER A 746 -29.87 -7.69 -33.77
N ASP A 747 -30.30 -8.93 -33.94
CA ASP A 747 -31.49 -9.50 -33.31
C ASP A 747 -31.13 -10.58 -32.27
N ASP A 748 -31.84 -10.60 -31.14
CA ASP A 748 -31.85 -11.70 -30.16
C ASP A 748 -33.30 -12.08 -29.79
N ILE A 749 -33.51 -13.29 -29.25
CA ILE A 749 -34.83 -13.83 -28.92
C ILE A 749 -34.84 -14.30 -27.47
N VAL A 750 -35.67 -13.67 -26.64
CA VAL A 750 -35.94 -14.13 -25.28
C VAL A 750 -37.02 -15.22 -25.33
N PRO A 751 -36.74 -16.48 -24.94
CA PRO A 751 -37.69 -17.58 -25.13
C PRO A 751 -38.99 -17.40 -24.34
N GLU A 752 -38.90 -16.87 -23.12
CA GLU A 752 -40.03 -16.61 -22.24
C GLU A 752 -39.73 -15.48 -21.24
N ILE A 753 -40.73 -14.65 -20.93
CA ILE A 753 -40.70 -13.64 -19.86
C ILE A 753 -41.98 -13.78 -19.02
N GLN A 754 -41.80 -14.32 -17.81
CA GLN A 754 -42.87 -14.60 -16.85
C GLN A 754 -43.63 -13.33 -16.38
N PRO A 755 -44.88 -13.45 -15.90
CA PRO A 755 -45.69 -12.34 -15.39
C PRO A 755 -44.97 -11.47 -14.36
N GLN A 756 -45.19 -10.15 -14.44
CA GLN A 756 -44.61 -9.13 -13.55
C GLN A 756 -43.07 -9.18 -13.37
N SER A 757 -42.36 -9.92 -14.23
CA SER A 757 -40.93 -10.24 -14.07
C SER A 757 -40.03 -9.44 -15.02
N ARG A 758 -38.71 -9.58 -14.86
CA ARG A 758 -37.71 -8.99 -15.76
C ARG A 758 -36.64 -10.02 -16.13
N VAL A 759 -36.22 -10.00 -17.40
CA VAL A 759 -35.13 -10.83 -17.93
C VAL A 759 -34.04 -9.92 -18.49
N ASN A 760 -32.78 -10.20 -18.17
CA ASN A 760 -31.63 -9.48 -18.71
C ASN A 760 -31.21 -10.10 -20.05
N VAL A 761 -30.89 -9.26 -21.04
CA VAL A 761 -30.43 -9.66 -22.37
C VAL A 761 -29.12 -8.95 -22.70
N ASP A 762 -28.15 -9.68 -23.25
CA ASP A 762 -26.81 -9.21 -23.59
C ASP A 762 -26.76 -8.71 -25.04
N ILE A 763 -26.54 -7.41 -25.21
CA ILE A 763 -26.68 -6.73 -26.50
C ILE A 763 -25.39 -6.82 -27.30
N LYS A 764 -25.41 -7.55 -28.42
CA LYS A 764 -24.33 -7.59 -29.43
C LYS A 764 -24.63 -6.62 -30.57
N ALA A 765 -23.60 -6.23 -31.34
CA ALA A 765 -23.75 -5.30 -32.45
C ALA A 765 -22.79 -5.61 -33.61
N THR A 766 -23.35 -5.94 -34.78
CA THR A 766 -22.59 -6.12 -36.02
C THR A 766 -22.31 -4.76 -36.68
N LEU A 767 -21.22 -4.12 -36.27
CA LEU A 767 -20.82 -2.79 -36.75
C LEU A 767 -20.05 -2.87 -38.09
N ASN A 768 -20.30 -1.92 -38.99
CA ASN A 768 -19.60 -1.79 -40.27
C ASN A 768 -18.35 -0.88 -40.16
N ASN A 769 -17.48 -0.91 -41.17
CA ASN A 769 -16.20 -0.17 -41.16
C ASN A 769 -16.33 1.37 -41.03
N LYS A 770 -17.52 1.97 -41.23
CA LYS A 770 -17.71 3.42 -41.06
C LYS A 770 -17.47 3.87 -39.61
N ILE A 771 -17.54 2.97 -38.63
CA ILE A 771 -17.22 3.27 -37.23
C ILE A 771 -15.80 3.85 -37.09
N LEU A 772 -14.88 3.48 -37.98
CA LEU A 772 -13.51 3.99 -38.04
C LEU A 772 -13.38 5.42 -38.60
N THR A 773 -14.47 6.08 -39.01
CA THR A 773 -14.46 7.52 -39.35
C THR A 773 -14.66 8.42 -38.13
N ILE A 774 -14.98 7.86 -36.96
CA ILE A 774 -15.11 8.61 -35.70
C ILE A 774 -13.72 9.02 -35.21
N ASN A 775 -13.36 10.29 -35.37
CA ASN A 775 -12.06 10.83 -34.91
C ASN A 775 -12.13 11.39 -33.48
N GLU A 776 -13.32 11.74 -33.00
CA GLU A 776 -13.57 12.32 -31.67
C GLU A 776 -14.75 11.62 -30.99
N ASP A 777 -14.77 11.66 -29.65
CA ASP A 777 -15.80 11.08 -28.80
C ASP A 777 -17.22 11.56 -29.15
N THR A 778 -18.02 10.71 -29.79
CA THR A 778 -19.32 11.10 -30.39
C THR A 778 -20.49 10.28 -29.80
N PRO A 779 -21.57 10.93 -29.30
CA PRO A 779 -22.78 10.23 -28.89
C PRO A 779 -23.64 9.85 -30.10
N ILE A 780 -23.80 8.55 -30.36
CA ILE A 780 -24.58 7.99 -31.47
C ILE A 780 -25.91 7.43 -30.96
N GLN A 781 -27.00 7.63 -31.70
CA GLN A 781 -28.30 7.06 -31.34
C GLN A 781 -28.33 5.55 -31.60
N CYS A 782 -28.49 4.79 -30.53
CA CYS A 782 -28.83 3.38 -30.55
C CYS A 782 -30.34 3.22 -30.41
N GLN A 783 -30.96 2.52 -31.36
CA GLN A 783 -32.37 2.19 -31.35
C GLN A 783 -32.54 0.74 -30.87
N LEU A 784 -33.24 0.56 -29.74
CA LEU A 784 -33.64 -0.73 -29.21
C LEU A 784 -35.12 -0.93 -29.53
N THR A 785 -35.50 -2.01 -30.21
CA THR A 785 -36.90 -2.31 -30.54
C THR A 785 -37.26 -3.72 -30.08
N LEU A 786 -38.19 -3.80 -29.15
CA LEU A 786 -38.80 -5.03 -28.68
C LEU A 786 -40.01 -5.36 -29.55
N THR A 787 -40.14 -6.60 -30.00
CA THR A 787 -41.29 -7.10 -30.78
C THR A 787 -41.88 -8.32 -30.08
N TYR A 788 -43.19 -8.30 -29.83
CA TYR A 788 -43.91 -9.33 -29.09
C TYR A 788 -45.33 -9.49 -29.63
N TYR A 789 -45.96 -10.64 -29.41
CA TYR A 789 -47.35 -10.87 -29.82
C TYR A 789 -48.27 -10.77 -28.60
N GLN A 790 -49.35 -10.01 -28.72
CA GLN A 790 -50.41 -9.90 -27.73
C GLN A 790 -51.76 -10.13 -28.44
N ASP A 791 -52.58 -11.05 -27.93
CA ASP A 791 -53.88 -11.42 -28.51
C ASP A 791 -53.81 -11.83 -30.00
N GLY A 792 -52.68 -12.43 -30.40
CA GLY A 792 -52.39 -12.82 -31.79
C GLY A 792 -51.93 -11.67 -32.69
N VAL A 793 -51.84 -10.44 -32.18
CA VAL A 793 -51.42 -9.24 -32.93
C VAL A 793 -49.99 -8.86 -32.55
N GLU A 794 -49.17 -8.52 -33.55
CA GLU A 794 -47.82 -8.03 -33.33
C GLU A 794 -47.83 -6.64 -32.67
N LYS A 795 -46.97 -6.46 -31.68
CA LYS A 795 -46.77 -5.23 -30.91
C LYS A 795 -45.28 -4.91 -30.89
N THR A 796 -44.94 -3.64 -30.98
CA THR A 796 -43.57 -3.15 -30.82
C THR A 796 -43.47 -2.11 -29.70
N ALA A 797 -42.32 -2.09 -29.05
CA ALA A 797 -41.93 -1.03 -28.10
C ALA A 797 -40.50 -0.61 -28.41
N THR A 798 -40.29 0.67 -28.72
CA THR A 798 -38.97 1.20 -29.13
C THR A 798 -38.42 2.18 -28.10
N LEU A 799 -37.16 2.01 -27.74
CA LEU A 799 -36.39 2.89 -26.89
C LEU A 799 -35.15 3.39 -27.63
N ASN A 800 -35.07 4.69 -27.88
CA ASN A 800 -33.86 5.34 -28.40
C ASN A 800 -32.98 5.80 -27.23
N LYS A 801 -31.69 5.46 -27.26
CA LYS A 801 -30.70 5.89 -26.27
C LYS A 801 -29.39 6.31 -26.97
N PRO A 802 -28.79 7.45 -26.60
CA PRO A 802 -27.44 7.75 -27.04
C PRO A 802 -26.46 6.79 -26.37
N VAL A 803 -25.61 6.15 -27.18
CA VAL A 803 -24.44 5.37 -26.75
C VAL A 803 -23.21 6.14 -27.18
N LYS A 804 -22.21 6.28 -26.30
CA LYS A 804 -21.00 7.03 -26.62
C LYS A 804 -20.03 6.14 -27.39
N VAL A 805 -19.81 6.50 -28.65
CA VAL A 805 -18.77 5.91 -29.50
C VAL A 805 -17.50 6.73 -29.30
N LEU A 806 -16.41 6.06 -28.94
CA LEU A 806 -15.11 6.70 -28.69
C LEU A 806 -14.31 6.78 -29.99
N SER A 807 -13.32 7.68 -30.03
CA SER A 807 -12.42 7.84 -31.19
C SER A 807 -11.85 6.50 -31.70
N LYS A 808 -11.60 6.40 -33.02
CA LYS A 808 -10.91 5.28 -33.65
C LYS A 808 -9.51 4.98 -33.07
N ASN A 809 -8.87 5.97 -32.46
CA ASN A 809 -7.59 5.81 -31.76
C ASN A 809 -7.77 5.34 -30.30
N ALA A 810 -8.98 5.38 -29.76
CA ALA A 810 -9.20 5.23 -28.31
C ALA A 810 -9.04 3.77 -27.83
N ILE A 811 -8.37 3.58 -26.69
CA ILE A 811 -8.15 2.28 -26.06
C ILE A 811 -8.31 2.38 -24.53
N ILE A 812 -8.58 1.24 -23.88
CA ILE A 812 -8.45 1.06 -22.42
C ILE A 812 -7.55 -0.13 -22.12
N TRP A 813 -6.83 -0.05 -20.99
CA TRP A 813 -5.83 -1.03 -20.56
C TRP A 813 -6.39 -2.02 -19.52
N ASP A 814 -7.66 -2.41 -19.70
CA ASP A 814 -8.29 -3.50 -18.95
C ASP A 814 -7.73 -4.88 -19.37
N LYS A 815 -7.39 -5.00 -20.65
CA LYS A 815 -6.67 -6.12 -21.27
C LYS A 815 -5.66 -5.58 -22.27
N THR A 816 -4.36 -5.76 -22.00
CA THR A 816 -3.25 -5.36 -22.89
C THR A 816 -3.35 -6.00 -24.28
N ALA A 817 -3.99 -7.18 -24.40
CA ALA A 817 -4.32 -7.81 -25.67
C ALA A 817 -5.19 -6.93 -26.61
N ARG A 818 -5.92 -5.95 -26.07
CA ARG A 818 -6.73 -4.98 -26.85
C ARG A 818 -5.87 -4.16 -27.84
N LEU A 819 -4.57 -4.01 -27.58
CA LEU A 819 -3.64 -3.35 -28.52
C LEU A 819 -3.61 -4.06 -29.89
N ALA A 820 -3.96 -5.35 -29.96
CA ALA A 820 -4.05 -6.09 -31.22
C ALA A 820 -5.09 -5.53 -32.22
N ASN A 821 -6.07 -4.74 -31.78
CA ASN A 821 -6.93 -4.00 -32.70
C ASN A 821 -6.14 -3.02 -33.60
N PHE A 822 -4.97 -2.54 -33.14
CA PHE A 822 -4.08 -1.61 -33.83
C PHE A 822 -2.91 -2.29 -34.56
N ILE A 823 -2.76 -3.62 -34.45
CA ILE A 823 -1.67 -4.39 -35.08
C ILE A 823 -2.05 -4.71 -36.54
N THR A 824 -1.99 -3.69 -37.39
CA THR A 824 -2.45 -3.73 -38.79
C THR A 824 -1.40 -4.32 -39.74
N ALA A 825 -1.02 -5.58 -39.54
CA ALA A 825 0.01 -6.28 -40.32
C ALA A 825 -0.28 -6.40 -41.83
N ALA A 826 -1.56 -6.28 -42.24
CA ALA A 826 -2.00 -6.31 -43.64
C ALA A 826 -2.15 -4.91 -44.28
N ASP A 827 -1.69 -3.84 -43.61
CA ASP A 827 -1.83 -2.47 -44.10
C ASP A 827 -0.84 -2.15 -45.23
N THR A 828 -1.27 -1.41 -46.26
CA THR A 828 -0.48 -1.04 -47.45
C THR A 828 0.93 -0.51 -47.12
N PRO A 829 1.11 0.45 -46.18
CA PRO A 829 2.45 0.93 -45.80
C PRO A 829 3.30 -0.14 -45.12
N ILE A 830 2.70 -1.00 -44.28
CA ILE A 830 3.39 -2.08 -43.58
C ILE A 830 3.87 -3.14 -44.58
N ALA A 831 3.02 -3.53 -45.53
CA ALA A 831 3.39 -4.45 -46.60
C ALA A 831 4.51 -3.89 -47.50
N ALA A 832 4.42 -2.61 -47.87
CA ALA A 832 5.43 -1.94 -48.69
C ALA A 832 6.79 -1.81 -47.97
N LEU A 833 6.80 -1.37 -46.71
CA LEU A 833 8.03 -1.29 -45.91
C LEU A 833 8.65 -2.66 -45.66
N LYS A 834 7.85 -3.68 -45.31
CA LYS A 834 8.31 -5.06 -45.13
C LYS A 834 8.98 -5.61 -46.40
N ALA A 835 8.43 -5.30 -47.58
CA ALA A 835 9.02 -5.69 -48.85
C ALA A 835 10.35 -4.96 -49.13
N ALA A 836 10.41 -3.65 -48.86
CA ALA A 836 11.60 -2.84 -49.09
C ALA A 836 12.76 -3.17 -48.13
N MET A 837 12.48 -3.44 -46.85
CA MET A 837 13.49 -3.71 -45.84
C MET A 837 14.09 -5.12 -45.98
N LEU A 838 13.27 -6.13 -46.30
CA LEU A 838 13.70 -7.54 -46.33
C LEU A 838 14.21 -8.03 -47.71
N GLU A 839 14.32 -7.12 -48.69
CA GLU A 839 14.76 -7.40 -50.07
C GLU A 839 16.10 -8.15 -50.17
N GLU A 840 17.10 -7.78 -49.35
CA GLU A 840 18.44 -8.40 -49.33
C GLU A 840 18.67 -9.31 -48.11
N LYS A 841 17.63 -9.86 -47.47
CA LYS A 841 17.77 -10.53 -46.16
C LYS A 841 18.80 -11.66 -46.12
N THR A 842 18.85 -12.51 -47.15
CA THR A 842 19.84 -13.61 -47.27
C THR A 842 21.28 -13.11 -47.16
N ARG A 843 21.59 -11.97 -47.81
CA ARG A 843 22.91 -11.35 -47.81
C ARG A 843 23.31 -10.76 -46.45
N PHE A 844 22.32 -10.40 -45.62
CA PHE A 844 22.57 -9.96 -44.26
C PHE A 844 22.68 -11.14 -43.28
N MET A 845 21.91 -12.21 -43.48
CA MET A 845 22.07 -13.48 -42.77
C MET A 845 23.48 -14.08 -42.99
N GLU A 846 23.98 -14.09 -44.23
CA GLU A 846 25.37 -14.50 -44.57
C GLU A 846 26.45 -13.69 -43.82
N LYS A 847 26.17 -12.42 -43.48
CA LYS A 847 27.08 -11.55 -42.69
C LYS A 847 26.88 -11.66 -41.19
N ALA A 848 25.75 -12.20 -40.77
CA ALA A 848 25.30 -12.38 -39.39
C ALA A 848 25.18 -13.87 -39.05
N ASP A 849 26.04 -14.69 -39.64
CA ASP A 849 26.22 -16.14 -39.46
C ASP A 849 26.32 -16.61 -37.99
N PHE A 850 26.60 -15.69 -37.09
CA PHE A 850 26.71 -15.87 -35.64
C PHE A 850 25.43 -15.53 -34.86
N LEU A 851 24.29 -15.25 -35.53
CA LEU A 851 23.00 -14.89 -34.95
C LEU A 851 21.85 -15.69 -35.58
N ASN A 852 20.84 -16.02 -34.79
CA ASN A 852 19.60 -16.64 -35.30
C ASN A 852 18.87 -15.72 -36.31
N ASN A 853 18.34 -16.33 -37.37
CA ASN A 853 17.74 -15.63 -38.52
C ASN A 853 16.56 -14.70 -38.16
N ASN A 854 15.74 -15.04 -37.16
CA ASN A 854 14.62 -14.19 -36.73
C ASN A 854 15.13 -12.91 -36.05
N VAL A 855 16.26 -12.98 -35.34
CA VAL A 855 16.94 -11.83 -34.75
C VAL A 855 17.52 -10.92 -35.84
N VAL A 856 18.04 -11.50 -36.93
CA VAL A 856 18.52 -10.72 -38.09
C VAL A 856 17.36 -10.01 -38.81
N GLU A 857 16.22 -10.66 -39.02
CA GLU A 857 15.04 -9.98 -39.61
C GLU A 857 14.45 -8.90 -38.69
N ALA A 858 14.44 -9.12 -37.37
CA ALA A 858 14.04 -8.11 -36.39
C ALA A 858 14.98 -6.88 -36.39
N LEU A 859 16.30 -7.12 -36.44
CA LEU A 859 17.33 -6.07 -36.57
C LEU A 859 17.16 -5.29 -37.88
N MET A 860 16.87 -5.96 -39.00
CA MET A 860 16.62 -5.30 -40.28
C MET A 860 15.36 -4.41 -40.26
N ILE A 861 14.30 -4.83 -39.57
CA ILE A 861 13.09 -4.00 -39.38
C ILE A 861 13.40 -2.79 -38.48
N TRP A 862 14.16 -3.01 -37.40
CA TRP A 862 14.57 -1.97 -36.46
C TRP A 862 15.42 -0.88 -37.11
N GLU A 863 16.51 -1.26 -37.78
CA GLU A 863 17.37 -0.31 -38.49
C GLU A 863 16.68 0.32 -39.72
N GLY A 864 15.68 -0.35 -40.30
CA GLY A 864 14.85 0.18 -41.37
C GLY A 864 13.93 1.30 -40.90
N LEU A 865 13.22 1.12 -39.78
CA LEU A 865 12.43 2.18 -39.16
C LEU A 865 13.32 3.31 -38.61
N GLY A 866 14.52 2.97 -38.10
CA GLY A 866 15.55 3.94 -37.75
C GLY A 866 16.06 4.78 -38.92
N GLU A 867 16.21 4.20 -40.12
CA GLU A 867 16.58 4.94 -41.34
C GLU A 867 15.47 5.85 -41.83
N LEU A 868 14.20 5.43 -41.74
CA LEU A 868 13.07 6.30 -42.04
C LEU A 868 12.97 7.51 -41.10
N GLY A 869 13.76 7.55 -40.01
CA GLY A 869 13.75 8.64 -39.03
C GLY A 869 12.56 8.58 -38.08
N ILE A 870 11.93 7.39 -37.92
CA ILE A 870 10.97 7.17 -36.85
C ILE A 870 11.68 7.43 -35.52
N ASN A 871 11.02 8.16 -34.62
CA ASN A 871 11.55 8.46 -33.29
C ASN A 871 10.49 8.23 -32.21
N TYR A 872 10.96 8.03 -30.98
CA TYR A 872 10.10 8.06 -29.81
C TYR A 872 9.85 9.50 -29.39
N GLN A 873 8.56 9.84 -29.30
CA GLN A 873 8.07 11.09 -28.77
C GLN A 873 7.21 10.78 -27.54
N ALA A 874 7.77 10.99 -26.35
CA ALA A 874 7.02 10.84 -25.10
C ALA A 874 5.81 11.77 -25.09
N ASP A 875 4.63 11.24 -24.80
CA ASP A 875 3.41 12.03 -24.73
C ASP A 875 3.48 13.08 -23.59
N PRO A 876 2.93 14.30 -23.75
CA PRO A 876 3.01 15.35 -22.73
C PRO A 876 2.36 14.95 -21.40
N VAL A 877 1.48 13.94 -21.43
CA VAL A 877 0.81 13.36 -20.27
C VAL A 877 1.12 11.86 -20.22
N GLY A 878 2.38 11.52 -19.92
CA GLY A 878 2.87 10.14 -19.96
C GLY A 878 1.97 9.12 -19.22
N PHE A 879 2.02 7.86 -19.68
CA PHE A 879 1.19 6.67 -19.42
C PHE A 879 0.48 6.50 -18.05
N ALA A 880 0.90 7.19 -16.98
CA ALA A 880 0.21 7.19 -15.69
C ALA A 880 -1.01 8.14 -15.59
N LEU A 881 -1.19 9.12 -16.49
CA LEU A 881 -2.23 10.17 -16.39
C LEU A 881 -3.24 10.20 -17.54
N LYS A 882 -3.64 8.99 -17.97
CA LYS A 882 -4.74 8.71 -18.91
C LYS A 882 -6.04 9.41 -18.48
N LYS A 883 -6.87 9.80 -19.45
CA LYS A 883 -8.04 10.67 -19.23
C LYS A 883 -9.14 9.90 -18.49
N SER A 884 -9.30 10.16 -17.19
CA SER A 884 -10.31 9.47 -16.38
C SER A 884 -11.72 9.94 -16.70
N THR A 885 -12.55 9.01 -17.18
CA THR A 885 -13.96 9.00 -16.78
C THR A 885 -14.03 8.44 -15.35
N GLY A 886 -15.17 8.56 -14.68
CA GLY A 886 -15.34 7.98 -13.33
C GLY A 886 -15.29 6.44 -13.28
N GLU A 887 -15.22 5.79 -14.44
CA GLU A 887 -15.39 4.35 -14.63
C GLU A 887 -14.11 3.67 -15.13
N PHE A 888 -13.28 4.36 -15.94
CA PHE A 888 -11.97 3.89 -16.41
C PHE A 888 -11.07 5.01 -16.95
N THR A 889 -9.77 4.71 -17.04
CA THR A 889 -8.71 5.53 -17.64
C THR A 889 -8.61 5.30 -19.15
N LEU A 890 -8.96 6.32 -19.94
CA LEU A 890 -8.98 6.29 -21.41
C LEU A 890 -7.68 6.79 -22.02
N ASP A 891 -7.25 6.16 -23.10
CA ASP A 891 -5.98 6.40 -23.79
C ASP A 891 -6.12 6.44 -25.32
N THR A 892 -5.05 6.78 -26.06
CA THR A 892 -5.09 6.86 -27.54
C THR A 892 -3.87 6.29 -28.25
N VAL A 893 -4.06 5.20 -29.00
CA VAL A 893 -3.07 4.58 -29.89
C VAL A 893 -3.26 5.06 -31.33
N GLN A 894 -2.17 5.40 -32.01
CA GLN A 894 -2.12 5.68 -33.43
C GLN A 894 -1.99 4.40 -34.25
N PHE A 895 -2.78 4.26 -35.32
CA PHE A 895 -2.55 3.20 -36.30
C PHE A 895 -1.17 3.35 -36.96
N PRO A 896 -0.43 2.25 -37.20
CA PRO A 896 0.95 2.27 -37.71
C PRO A 896 1.20 3.17 -38.94
N ARG A 897 0.24 3.26 -39.88
CA ARG A 897 0.32 4.17 -41.04
C ARG A 897 0.42 5.65 -40.68
N ASN A 898 -0.09 6.06 -39.52
CA ASN A 898 0.03 7.43 -38.99
C ASN A 898 1.41 7.63 -38.35
N THR A 899 1.87 6.69 -37.54
CA THR A 899 3.20 6.67 -36.90
C THR A 899 4.31 6.79 -37.95
N ILE A 900 4.20 6.02 -39.05
CA ILE A 900 5.10 6.10 -40.22
C ILE A 900 5.04 7.48 -40.89
N LYS A 901 3.84 8.05 -41.07
CA LYS A 901 3.63 9.33 -41.75
C LYS A 901 4.13 10.53 -40.93
N LEU A 902 3.95 10.52 -39.62
CA LEU A 902 4.41 11.56 -38.70
C LEU A 902 5.89 11.42 -38.33
N LYS A 903 6.43 10.19 -38.48
CA LYS A 903 7.76 9.78 -38.04
C LYS A 903 7.96 9.86 -36.52
N SER A 904 6.89 9.92 -35.73
CA SER A 904 6.95 9.83 -34.28
C SER A 904 5.77 9.05 -33.71
N GLY A 905 5.98 8.54 -32.50
CA GLY A 905 4.96 7.90 -31.67
C GLY A 905 5.49 7.66 -30.26
N ASP A 906 4.60 7.32 -29.33
CA ASP A 906 4.92 6.99 -27.94
C ASP A 906 5.23 5.49 -27.73
N CYS A 907 5.04 4.96 -26.52
CA CYS A 907 5.30 3.56 -26.19
C CYS A 907 4.38 2.60 -26.96
N ASP A 908 3.07 2.87 -26.96
CA ASP A 908 2.06 2.00 -27.53
C ASP A 908 1.87 2.20 -29.04
N ASP A 909 2.08 3.41 -29.56
CA ASP A 909 2.23 3.67 -30.99
C ASP A 909 3.34 2.82 -31.62
N LEU A 910 4.54 2.88 -31.02
CA LEU A 910 5.71 2.16 -31.53
C LEU A 910 5.53 0.65 -31.32
N THR A 911 4.96 0.22 -30.19
CA THR A 911 4.64 -1.21 -29.95
C THR A 911 3.67 -1.75 -31.01
N ALA A 912 2.62 -1.00 -31.37
CA ALA A 912 1.69 -1.39 -32.44
C ALA A 912 2.38 -1.44 -33.82
N LEU A 913 3.27 -0.47 -34.12
CA LEU A 913 4.06 -0.42 -35.35
C LEU A 913 5.00 -1.62 -35.49
N TYR A 914 5.83 -1.89 -34.48
CA TYR A 914 6.78 -3.03 -34.51
C TYR A 914 6.05 -4.37 -34.56
N ALA A 915 5.02 -4.58 -33.74
CA ALA A 915 4.25 -5.82 -33.79
C ALA A 915 3.60 -6.03 -35.17
N SER A 916 3.16 -4.96 -35.84
CA SER A 916 2.64 -5.02 -37.22
C SER A 916 3.72 -5.43 -38.22
N MET A 917 4.92 -4.85 -38.13
CA MET A 917 6.05 -5.17 -38.99
C MET A 917 6.56 -6.61 -38.76
N PHE A 918 6.72 -7.04 -37.50
CA PHE A 918 7.11 -8.40 -37.14
C PHE A 918 6.08 -9.42 -37.64
N LYS A 919 4.78 -9.16 -37.43
CA LYS A 919 3.72 -10.05 -37.93
C LYS A 919 3.64 -10.08 -39.46
N ALA A 920 3.89 -8.95 -40.14
CA ALA A 920 3.96 -8.88 -41.59
C ALA A 920 5.22 -9.58 -42.17
N ALA A 921 6.32 -9.62 -41.42
CA ALA A 921 7.51 -10.41 -41.77
C ALA A 921 7.26 -11.92 -41.61
N GLY A 922 6.46 -12.30 -40.61
CA GLY A 922 6.18 -13.70 -40.23
C GLY A 922 6.83 -14.10 -38.90
N LEU A 923 7.36 -13.15 -38.14
CA LEU A 923 8.07 -13.37 -36.89
C LEU A 923 7.09 -13.50 -35.71
N SER A 924 7.22 -14.58 -34.94
CA SER A 924 6.54 -14.74 -33.66
C SER A 924 6.91 -13.60 -32.72
N SER A 925 5.92 -12.91 -32.17
CA SER A 925 6.13 -11.75 -31.30
C SER A 925 5.14 -11.72 -30.14
N ALA A 926 5.55 -11.10 -29.03
CA ALA A 926 4.74 -10.93 -27.83
C ALA A 926 4.94 -9.53 -27.24
N ILE A 927 3.88 -8.95 -26.70
CA ILE A 927 3.91 -7.74 -25.90
C ILE A 927 4.35 -8.12 -24.48
N LEU A 928 5.27 -7.36 -23.93
CA LEU A 928 5.71 -7.42 -22.54
C LEU A 928 5.04 -6.28 -21.79
N ASP A 929 4.07 -6.61 -20.95
CA ASP A 929 3.23 -5.68 -20.19
C ASP A 929 3.78 -5.53 -18.76
N TYR A 930 4.30 -4.34 -18.46
CA TYR A 930 4.89 -3.97 -17.17
C TYR A 930 3.98 -2.98 -16.42
N PRO A 931 4.11 -2.85 -15.09
CA PRO A 931 3.44 -1.80 -14.31
C PRO A 931 3.75 -0.37 -14.82
N GLY A 932 2.90 0.15 -15.71
CA GLY A 932 3.00 1.50 -16.27
C GLY A 932 3.93 1.66 -17.49
N HIS A 933 4.28 0.57 -18.17
CA HIS A 933 5.10 0.58 -19.40
C HIS A 933 4.84 -0.67 -20.25
N ILE A 934 5.05 -0.61 -21.57
CA ILE A 934 4.98 -1.80 -22.44
C ILE A 934 6.15 -1.83 -23.43
N ALA A 935 6.54 -3.03 -23.83
CA ALA A 935 7.58 -3.29 -24.82
C ALA A 935 7.29 -4.59 -25.59
N LEU A 936 8.24 -5.08 -26.39
CA LEU A 936 8.08 -6.30 -27.20
C LEU A 936 9.16 -7.34 -26.91
N MET A 937 8.90 -8.57 -27.38
CA MET A 937 9.94 -9.55 -27.68
C MET A 937 9.62 -10.34 -28.96
N VAL A 938 10.66 -10.83 -29.61
CA VAL A 938 10.61 -11.66 -30.84
C VAL A 938 11.12 -13.06 -30.53
N GLY A 939 10.40 -14.10 -30.96
CA GLY A 939 10.75 -15.50 -30.74
C GLY A 939 11.81 -15.96 -31.72
N THR A 940 12.90 -16.56 -31.23
CA THR A 940 14.00 -17.05 -32.06
C THR A 940 13.63 -18.37 -32.74
N GLY A 941 12.78 -19.17 -32.09
CA GLY A 941 12.48 -20.56 -32.44
C GLY A 941 13.38 -21.58 -31.74
N GLU A 942 14.49 -21.13 -31.14
CA GLU A 942 15.50 -22.01 -30.53
C GLU A 942 15.14 -22.39 -29.10
N THR A 943 15.31 -23.66 -28.75
CA THR A 943 15.22 -24.15 -27.36
C THR A 943 16.53 -24.04 -26.59
N ASP A 944 17.65 -23.87 -27.30
CA ASP A 944 19.00 -23.67 -26.76
C ASP A 944 19.40 -22.19 -26.91
N ALA A 945 19.99 -21.61 -25.85
CA ALA A 945 20.41 -20.21 -25.86
C ALA A 945 21.60 -19.97 -26.81
N ARG A 946 22.42 -20.99 -27.05
CA ARG A 946 23.66 -20.91 -27.83
C ARG A 946 23.38 -20.65 -29.30
N GLU A 947 22.36 -21.30 -29.86
CA GLU A 947 21.94 -21.18 -31.26
C GLU A 947 21.31 -19.81 -31.58
N VAL A 948 20.89 -19.04 -30.56
CA VAL A 948 20.44 -17.65 -30.74
C VAL A 948 21.61 -16.73 -31.11
N GLY A 949 22.84 -17.09 -30.72
CA GLY A 949 24.04 -16.32 -31.01
C GLY A 949 24.35 -15.17 -30.04
N MET A 950 23.46 -14.90 -29.07
CA MET A 950 23.61 -13.85 -28.06
C MET A 950 23.92 -14.44 -26.67
N PRO A 951 24.53 -13.67 -25.75
CA PRO A 951 24.60 -14.02 -24.33
C PRO A 951 23.22 -14.39 -23.76
N GLU A 952 23.14 -15.48 -23.00
CA GLU A 952 21.90 -15.96 -22.36
C GLU A 952 21.27 -14.88 -21.46
N GLU A 953 22.10 -14.03 -20.83
CA GLU A 953 21.63 -12.90 -20.04
C GLU A 953 20.92 -11.79 -20.85
N TYR A 954 20.91 -11.84 -22.18
CA TYR A 954 20.12 -10.95 -23.03
C TYR A 954 18.88 -11.63 -23.63
N LEU A 955 18.59 -12.88 -23.22
CA LEU A 955 17.46 -13.67 -23.69
C LEU A 955 16.37 -13.80 -22.63
N ILE A 956 15.15 -14.00 -23.10
CA ILE A 956 13.95 -14.25 -22.30
C ILE A 956 13.46 -15.67 -22.62
N LYS A 957 13.28 -16.53 -21.62
CA LYS A 957 12.75 -17.89 -21.84
C LYS A 957 11.23 -17.89 -21.69
N HIS A 958 10.51 -18.33 -22.72
CA HIS A 958 9.05 -18.35 -22.74
C HIS A 958 8.50 -19.44 -23.66
N LYS A 959 7.61 -20.30 -23.13
CA LYS A 959 7.09 -21.51 -23.79
C LYS A 959 8.19 -22.35 -24.47
N ASP A 960 9.14 -22.79 -23.64
CA ASP A 960 10.30 -23.63 -23.97
C ASP A 960 11.32 -23.09 -24.99
N ALA A 961 10.97 -22.08 -25.77
CA ALA A 961 11.87 -21.33 -26.66
C ALA A 961 12.50 -20.10 -25.98
N TRP A 962 13.58 -19.61 -26.59
CA TRP A 962 14.20 -18.33 -26.27
C TRP A 962 13.67 -17.20 -27.14
N TRP A 963 13.64 -16.01 -26.55
CA TRP A 963 13.09 -14.80 -27.14
C TRP A 963 14.06 -13.64 -26.91
N VAL A 964 14.11 -12.72 -27.87
CA VAL A 964 14.91 -11.49 -27.79
C VAL A 964 13.95 -10.34 -27.48
N GLY A 965 14.11 -9.73 -26.30
CA GLY A 965 13.37 -8.52 -25.93
C GLY A 965 13.79 -7.33 -26.79
N VAL A 966 12.86 -6.42 -27.08
CA VAL A 966 13.11 -5.16 -27.80
C VAL A 966 12.33 -4.04 -27.12
N GLU A 967 13.04 -3.03 -26.60
CA GLU A 967 12.48 -1.82 -26.02
C GLU A 967 12.11 -0.83 -27.14
N ALA A 968 10.82 -0.72 -27.46
CA ALA A 968 10.32 0.06 -28.60
C ALA A 968 10.64 1.56 -28.51
N THR A 969 10.68 2.14 -27.31
CA THR A 969 10.98 3.58 -27.10
C THR A 969 12.43 3.95 -27.46
N MET A 970 13.32 2.97 -27.64
CA MET A 970 14.69 3.21 -28.08
C MET A 970 14.84 3.31 -29.61
N THR A 971 13.74 3.39 -30.37
CA THR A 971 13.76 3.48 -31.84
C THR A 971 14.73 4.54 -32.37
N GLY A 972 15.54 4.16 -33.36
CA GLY A 972 16.60 4.97 -33.94
C GLY A 972 17.97 4.83 -33.27
N LYS A 973 18.04 4.28 -32.04
CA LYS A 973 19.27 3.74 -31.42
C LYS A 973 19.64 2.40 -32.06
N ASP A 974 20.86 1.94 -31.80
CA ASP A 974 21.36 0.64 -32.27
C ASP A 974 20.54 -0.50 -31.65
N PHE A 975 20.15 -1.50 -32.47
CA PHE A 975 19.35 -2.64 -32.03
C PHE A 975 19.86 -3.32 -30.75
N TYR A 976 21.19 -3.49 -30.63
CA TYR A 976 21.82 -4.13 -29.46
C TYR A 976 21.48 -3.44 -28.12
N ASP A 977 21.47 -2.10 -28.09
CA ASP A 977 21.20 -1.35 -26.86
C ASP A 977 19.74 -1.52 -26.42
N SER A 978 18.81 -1.59 -27.38
CA SER A 978 17.39 -1.87 -27.12
C SER A 978 17.21 -3.29 -26.54
N VAL A 979 17.88 -4.29 -27.12
CA VAL A 979 17.84 -5.68 -26.62
C VAL A 979 18.38 -5.77 -25.20
N LYS A 980 19.57 -5.19 -24.96
CA LYS A 980 20.18 -5.19 -23.62
C LYS A 980 19.30 -4.49 -22.60
N HIS A 981 18.76 -3.31 -22.93
CA HIS A 981 17.87 -2.58 -22.05
C HIS A 981 16.64 -3.43 -21.66
N GLN A 982 16.02 -4.07 -22.66
CA GLN A 982 14.83 -4.89 -22.45
C GLN A 982 15.11 -6.13 -21.60
N ALA A 983 16.23 -6.81 -21.81
CA ALA A 983 16.63 -7.95 -20.99
C ALA A 983 16.88 -7.53 -19.54
N ASP A 984 17.60 -6.43 -19.30
CA ASP A 984 17.85 -5.93 -17.95
C ASP A 984 16.57 -5.41 -17.28
N LEU A 985 15.61 -4.86 -18.03
CA LEU A 985 14.28 -4.49 -17.53
C LEU A 985 13.43 -5.71 -17.19
N TYR A 986 13.44 -6.75 -18.04
CA TYR A 986 12.75 -8.01 -17.81
C TYR A 986 13.30 -8.72 -16.56
N LYS A 987 14.62 -8.88 -16.41
CA LYS A 987 15.25 -9.44 -15.19
C LYS A 987 14.77 -8.76 -13.91
N ARG A 988 14.71 -7.42 -13.91
CA ARG A 988 14.30 -6.61 -12.75
C ARG A 988 12.81 -6.77 -12.40
N SER A 989 11.97 -7.15 -13.37
CA SER A 989 10.50 -7.14 -13.24
C SER A 989 9.85 -8.51 -13.43
N ALA A 990 10.60 -9.60 -13.68
CA ALA A 990 10.11 -10.86 -14.25
C ALA A 990 8.92 -11.53 -13.52
N GLY A 991 8.73 -11.28 -12.22
CA GLY A 991 7.58 -11.76 -11.45
C GLY A 991 6.28 -10.96 -11.63
N GLU A 992 6.31 -9.86 -12.38
CA GLU A 992 5.20 -8.92 -12.61
C GLU A 992 4.89 -8.72 -14.10
N VAL A 993 5.82 -9.06 -15.01
CA VAL A 993 5.61 -8.91 -16.46
C VAL A 993 4.54 -9.90 -16.93
N LYS A 994 3.49 -9.40 -17.57
CA LYS A 994 2.56 -10.26 -18.32
C LYS A 994 3.06 -10.39 -19.75
N VAL A 995 3.22 -11.64 -20.21
CA VAL A 995 3.55 -11.95 -21.60
C VAL A 995 2.25 -12.13 -22.39
N VAL A 996 2.03 -11.29 -23.40
CA VAL A 996 0.84 -11.33 -24.26
C VAL A 996 1.27 -11.58 -25.70
N GLU A 997 1.19 -12.84 -26.14
CA GLU A 997 1.50 -13.22 -27.53
C GLU A 997 0.59 -12.51 -28.54
N VAL A 998 1.20 -11.90 -29.56
CA VAL A 998 0.49 -11.11 -30.57
C VAL A 998 -0.53 -11.97 -31.31
N ASP A 999 -0.22 -13.24 -31.61
CA ASP A 999 -1.15 -14.13 -32.31
C ASP A 999 -2.33 -14.60 -31.47
N ALA A 1000 -2.18 -14.67 -30.13
CA ALA A 1000 -3.30 -14.92 -29.23
C ALA A 1000 -4.16 -13.65 -29.08
N ALA A 1001 -3.52 -12.48 -28.96
CA ALA A 1001 -4.18 -11.19 -28.87
C ALA A 1001 -4.98 -10.86 -30.14
N LEU A 1002 -4.45 -11.16 -31.34
CA LEU A 1002 -5.15 -11.01 -32.63
C LEU A 1002 -6.38 -11.94 -32.78
N GLN A 1003 -6.43 -13.06 -32.04
CA GLN A 1003 -7.61 -13.95 -32.03
C GLN A 1003 -8.72 -13.44 -31.10
N GLU A 1004 -8.37 -12.84 -29.96
CA GLU A 1004 -9.35 -12.20 -29.07
C GLU A 1004 -9.82 -10.85 -29.62
N PHE A 1005 -8.86 -10.03 -30.10
CA PHE A 1005 -9.04 -8.66 -30.55
C PHE A 1005 -8.55 -8.50 -31.99
N ALA A 1006 -9.38 -8.92 -32.94
CA ALA A 1006 -9.07 -8.86 -34.37
C ALA A 1006 -8.68 -7.44 -34.84
N PRO A 1007 -7.65 -7.29 -35.68
CA PRO A 1007 -7.13 -5.99 -36.11
C PRO A 1007 -8.14 -5.27 -37.00
N VAL A 1008 -8.14 -3.92 -36.98
CA VAL A 1008 -9.01 -3.12 -37.85
C VAL A 1008 -8.72 -3.39 -39.34
N THR A 1009 -9.75 -3.27 -40.19
CA THR A 1009 -9.57 -3.27 -41.65
C THR A 1009 -9.60 -1.83 -42.14
N LEU A 1010 -8.41 -1.27 -42.42
CA LEU A 1010 -8.25 0.06 -42.99
C LEU A 1010 -8.32 -0.01 -44.53
N PRO A 1011 -8.79 1.05 -45.22
CA PRO A 1011 -8.84 1.10 -46.68
C PRO A 1011 -7.43 1.26 -47.29
N ASP A 1012 -7.22 0.68 -48.47
CA ASP A 1012 -5.98 0.85 -49.24
C ASP A 1012 -5.65 2.32 -49.51
N MET A 1013 -4.37 2.63 -49.68
CA MET A 1013 -3.87 3.96 -49.99
C MET A 1013 -2.58 3.91 -50.80
N GLU A 1014 -2.33 4.92 -51.64
CA GLU A 1014 -1.01 5.13 -52.24
C GLU A 1014 0.02 5.43 -51.14
N PHE A 1015 1.18 4.79 -51.22
CA PHE A 1015 2.27 4.95 -50.26
C PHE A 1015 3.62 4.67 -50.94
N ASP A 1016 4.56 5.60 -50.82
CA ASP A 1016 5.98 5.36 -51.10
C ASP A 1016 6.70 5.07 -49.79
N SER A 1017 7.53 4.02 -49.79
CA SER A 1017 8.44 3.66 -48.72
C SER A 1017 9.38 4.79 -48.27
N ALA A 1018 9.83 5.65 -49.19
CA ALA A 1018 10.83 6.70 -48.96
C ALA A 1018 12.13 6.23 -48.26
N LEU A 1019 12.47 4.93 -48.35
CA LEU A 1019 13.62 4.31 -47.70
C LEU A 1019 14.89 4.48 -48.53
N ASP A 1020 15.90 5.19 -48.01
CA ASP A 1020 17.23 5.22 -48.63
C ASP A 1020 17.90 3.85 -48.51
N LYS A 1021 17.85 3.08 -49.60
CA LYS A 1021 18.43 1.73 -49.67
C LYS A 1021 19.95 1.71 -49.42
N ALA A 1022 20.68 2.80 -49.63
CA ALA A 1022 22.13 2.86 -49.40
C ALA A 1022 22.45 3.15 -47.92
N ALA A 1023 21.75 4.11 -47.31
CA ALA A 1023 21.89 4.42 -45.90
C ALA A 1023 21.38 3.27 -45.00
N PHE A 1024 20.22 2.68 -45.33
CA PHE A 1024 19.70 1.46 -44.69
C PHE A 1024 20.73 0.32 -44.67
N LYS A 1025 21.36 0.00 -45.81
CA LYS A 1025 22.41 -1.03 -45.92
C LYS A 1025 23.62 -0.73 -45.03
N LYS A 1026 23.96 0.55 -44.86
CA LYS A 1026 25.02 1.00 -43.95
C LYS A 1026 24.62 0.81 -42.49
N ARG A 1027 23.40 1.18 -42.09
CA ARG A 1027 22.87 0.96 -40.72
C ARG A 1027 22.89 -0.53 -40.36
N VAL A 1028 22.26 -1.39 -41.16
CA VAL A 1028 22.21 -2.85 -40.90
C VAL A 1028 23.61 -3.45 -40.82
N THR A 1029 24.53 -3.08 -41.73
CA THR A 1029 25.92 -3.57 -41.67
C THR A 1029 26.65 -3.09 -40.39
N GLY A 1030 26.39 -1.86 -39.95
CA GLY A 1030 26.94 -1.32 -38.69
C GLY A 1030 26.39 -2.03 -37.45
N ALA A 1031 25.08 -2.26 -37.39
CA ALA A 1031 24.43 -2.97 -36.29
C ALA A 1031 24.93 -4.42 -36.17
N ILE A 1032 25.10 -5.14 -37.29
CA ILE A 1032 25.70 -6.49 -37.31
C ILE A 1032 27.14 -6.47 -36.77
N ALA A 1033 27.94 -5.46 -37.15
CA ALA A 1033 29.31 -5.32 -36.63
C ALA A 1033 29.34 -5.00 -35.12
N ALA A 1034 28.42 -4.16 -34.64
CA ALA A 1034 28.26 -3.85 -33.21
C ALA A 1034 27.84 -5.09 -32.40
N MET A 1035 26.87 -5.86 -32.91
CA MET A 1035 26.46 -7.15 -32.33
C MET A 1035 27.64 -8.13 -32.24
N ARG A 1036 28.43 -8.29 -33.32
CA ARG A 1036 29.61 -9.17 -33.35
C ARG A 1036 30.64 -8.75 -32.30
N LYS A 1037 30.98 -7.45 -32.24
CA LYS A 1037 31.92 -6.90 -31.27
C LYS A 1037 31.47 -7.11 -29.82
N THR A 1038 30.25 -6.73 -29.47
CA THR A 1038 29.83 -6.79 -28.06
C THR A 1038 29.59 -8.22 -27.58
N ARG A 1039 29.20 -9.13 -28.47
CA ARG A 1039 29.22 -10.58 -28.23
C ARG A 1039 30.62 -11.08 -27.86
N TYR A 1040 31.64 -10.69 -28.63
CA TYR A 1040 33.04 -11.03 -28.34
C TYR A 1040 33.53 -10.40 -27.03
N ASP A 1041 33.31 -9.10 -26.81
CA ASP A 1041 33.70 -8.41 -25.56
C ASP A 1041 33.07 -9.07 -24.33
N TYR A 1042 31.81 -9.52 -24.43
CA TYR A 1042 31.12 -10.28 -23.39
C TYR A 1042 31.75 -11.66 -23.18
N PHE A 1043 31.77 -12.52 -24.20
CA PHE A 1043 32.18 -13.92 -24.02
C PHE A 1043 33.68 -14.04 -23.72
N LYS A 1044 34.52 -13.13 -24.23
CA LYS A 1044 35.95 -13.04 -23.88
C LYS A 1044 36.14 -12.75 -22.38
N LYS A 1045 35.28 -11.91 -21.78
CA LYS A 1045 35.25 -11.71 -20.33
C LYS A 1045 34.71 -12.94 -19.60
N TYR A 1046 33.59 -13.52 -20.05
CA TYR A 1046 32.92 -14.67 -19.41
C TYR A 1046 33.84 -15.90 -19.32
N TYR A 1047 34.31 -16.41 -20.46
CA TYR A 1047 35.22 -17.55 -20.49
C TYR A 1047 36.59 -17.21 -19.89
N GLY A 1048 37.04 -15.95 -19.99
CA GLY A 1048 38.23 -15.47 -19.30
C GLY A 1048 38.15 -15.62 -17.77
N GLN A 1049 36.98 -15.38 -17.15
CA GLN A 1049 36.78 -15.61 -15.71
C GLN A 1049 36.76 -17.10 -15.35
N ILE A 1050 36.26 -17.97 -16.24
CA ILE A 1050 36.36 -19.43 -16.06
C ILE A 1050 37.83 -19.85 -16.08
N LEU A 1051 38.61 -19.41 -17.08
CA LEU A 1051 40.03 -19.75 -17.21
C LEU A 1051 40.94 -19.15 -16.12
N LEU A 1052 40.51 -18.12 -15.39
CA LEU A 1052 41.23 -17.67 -14.17
C LEU A 1052 41.16 -18.68 -13.03
N ASN A 1053 40.09 -19.48 -12.96
CA ASN A 1053 39.86 -20.49 -11.92
C ASN A 1053 40.18 -21.91 -12.38
N THR A 1054 40.05 -22.20 -13.68
CA THR A 1054 40.30 -23.51 -14.29
C THR A 1054 40.94 -23.30 -15.67
N PRO A 1055 42.27 -23.04 -15.74
CA PRO A 1055 42.96 -22.64 -16.98
C PRO A 1055 42.92 -23.69 -18.10
N ASP A 1056 42.67 -24.94 -17.76
CA ASP A 1056 42.59 -26.10 -18.65
C ASP A 1056 41.14 -26.55 -18.93
N ASP A 1057 40.14 -25.70 -18.65
CA ASP A 1057 38.74 -25.98 -19.00
C ASP A 1057 38.56 -26.08 -20.52
N ILE A 1058 38.00 -27.21 -20.99
CA ILE A 1058 37.98 -27.56 -22.42
C ILE A 1058 36.97 -26.69 -23.18
N ASP A 1059 35.80 -26.44 -22.61
CA ASP A 1059 34.75 -25.66 -23.26
C ASP A 1059 35.12 -24.18 -23.31
N ALA A 1060 35.65 -23.61 -22.23
CA ALA A 1060 36.09 -22.23 -22.20
C ALA A 1060 37.29 -21.96 -23.13
N ASN A 1061 38.28 -22.87 -23.18
CA ASN A 1061 39.35 -22.75 -24.18
C ASN A 1061 38.81 -22.92 -25.61
N THR A 1062 37.95 -23.91 -25.89
CA THR A 1062 37.41 -24.13 -27.26
C THR A 1062 36.60 -22.93 -27.75
N ASN A 1063 35.70 -22.39 -26.92
CA ASN A 1063 34.86 -21.25 -27.29
C ASN A 1063 35.68 -19.95 -27.43
N LEU A 1064 36.69 -19.71 -26.59
CA LEU A 1064 37.61 -18.60 -26.79
C LEU A 1064 38.40 -18.73 -28.10
N GLY A 1065 38.90 -19.92 -28.43
CA GLY A 1065 39.58 -20.16 -29.71
C GLY A 1065 38.72 -19.80 -30.91
N ILE A 1066 37.42 -20.16 -30.88
CA ILE A 1066 36.45 -19.80 -31.92
C ILE A 1066 36.20 -18.28 -31.96
N LEU A 1067 36.08 -17.63 -30.80
CA LEU A 1067 35.83 -16.19 -30.69
C LEU A 1067 36.99 -15.33 -31.19
N GLU A 1068 38.24 -15.71 -30.88
CA GLU A 1068 39.44 -15.05 -31.41
C GLU A 1068 39.55 -15.23 -32.94
N ALA A 1069 39.26 -16.44 -33.45
CA ALA A 1069 39.23 -16.72 -34.89
C ALA A 1069 38.15 -15.89 -35.62
N GLN A 1070 36.97 -15.73 -35.02
CA GLN A 1070 35.90 -14.85 -35.52
C GLN A 1070 36.25 -13.35 -35.48
N HIS A 1071 37.39 -12.99 -34.88
CA HIS A 1071 37.93 -11.64 -34.77
C HIS A 1071 39.31 -11.47 -35.44
N GLU A 1072 39.69 -12.41 -36.31
CA GLU A 1072 40.96 -12.42 -37.07
C GLU A 1072 42.23 -12.55 -36.19
N ASN A 1073 42.08 -12.87 -34.90
CA ASN A 1073 43.16 -13.12 -33.94
C ASN A 1073 43.65 -14.58 -34.03
N ASP A 1074 44.14 -14.96 -35.21
CA ASP A 1074 44.53 -16.33 -35.59
C ASP A 1074 45.58 -17.00 -34.67
N SER A 1075 46.43 -16.20 -34.00
CA SER A 1075 47.51 -16.71 -33.16
C SER A 1075 47.01 -17.09 -31.77
N GLU A 1076 46.23 -16.20 -31.16
CA GLU A 1076 45.53 -16.38 -29.90
C GLU A 1076 44.53 -17.53 -30.00
N ALA A 1077 43.79 -17.59 -31.13
CA ALA A 1077 42.90 -18.70 -31.44
C ALA A 1077 43.63 -20.06 -31.41
N ALA A 1078 44.80 -20.14 -32.06
CA ALA A 1078 45.61 -21.34 -32.07
C ALA A 1078 46.12 -21.72 -30.67
N GLU A 1079 46.54 -20.76 -29.83
CA GLU A 1079 46.94 -21.05 -28.44
C GLU A 1079 45.83 -21.68 -27.61
N TYR A 1080 44.58 -21.23 -27.78
CA TYR A 1080 43.43 -21.79 -27.06
C TYR A 1080 43.12 -23.23 -27.50
N PHE A 1081 43.11 -23.51 -28.81
CA PHE A 1081 42.95 -24.88 -29.29
C PHE A 1081 44.13 -25.79 -28.89
N ASP A 1082 45.35 -25.28 -28.87
CA ASP A 1082 46.54 -26.02 -28.40
C ASP A 1082 46.45 -26.39 -26.91
N LYS A 1083 45.80 -25.58 -26.06
CA LYS A 1083 45.55 -25.92 -24.65
C LYS A 1083 44.59 -27.12 -24.55
N VAL A 1084 43.54 -27.15 -25.36
CA VAL A 1084 42.62 -28.30 -25.47
C VAL A 1084 43.38 -29.54 -25.97
N LEU A 1085 44.13 -29.44 -27.07
CA LEU A 1085 44.83 -30.58 -27.68
C LEU A 1085 45.98 -31.15 -26.80
N LYS A 1086 46.53 -30.36 -25.87
CA LYS A 1086 47.48 -30.85 -24.85
C LYS A 1086 46.83 -31.71 -23.78
N LYS A 1087 45.53 -31.51 -23.51
CA LYS A 1087 44.71 -32.26 -22.54
C LYS A 1087 43.97 -33.43 -23.20
N GLU A 1088 43.46 -33.21 -24.41
CA GLU A 1088 42.75 -34.17 -25.24
C GLU A 1088 43.31 -34.19 -26.68
N PRO A 1089 44.38 -34.96 -26.95
CA PRO A 1089 45.02 -35.02 -28.29
C PRO A 1089 44.14 -35.52 -29.44
N VAL A 1090 42.94 -36.02 -29.12
CA VAL A 1090 41.92 -36.52 -30.06
C VAL A 1090 40.60 -35.76 -29.95
N ASN A 1091 40.59 -34.51 -29.45
CA ASN A 1091 39.38 -33.69 -29.44
C ASN A 1091 39.03 -33.24 -30.88
N ALA A 1092 37.94 -33.80 -31.43
CA ALA A 1092 37.53 -33.56 -32.82
C ALA A 1092 37.27 -32.07 -33.13
N ALA A 1093 36.63 -31.34 -32.21
CA ALA A 1093 36.28 -29.94 -32.39
C ALA A 1093 37.53 -29.03 -32.43
N ALA A 1094 38.48 -29.22 -31.52
CA ALA A 1094 39.73 -28.47 -31.51
C ALA A 1094 40.60 -28.80 -32.75
N LEU A 1095 40.63 -30.07 -33.19
CA LEU A 1095 41.31 -30.47 -34.43
C LEU A 1095 40.66 -29.84 -35.68
N ASN A 1096 39.33 -29.86 -35.78
CA ASN A 1096 38.58 -29.27 -36.90
C ASN A 1096 38.78 -27.74 -36.96
N ASN A 1097 38.74 -27.06 -35.81
CA ASN A 1097 38.95 -25.61 -35.75
C ASN A 1097 40.40 -25.20 -36.01
N MET A 1098 41.39 -25.97 -35.55
CA MET A 1098 42.78 -25.77 -35.99
C MET A 1098 42.91 -25.93 -37.50
N GLY A 1099 42.22 -26.90 -38.11
CA GLY A 1099 42.11 -27.05 -39.56
C GLY A 1099 41.51 -25.82 -40.25
N ASN A 1100 40.46 -25.22 -39.68
CA ASN A 1100 39.86 -23.98 -40.18
C ASN A 1100 40.84 -22.80 -40.17
N LEU A 1101 41.63 -22.63 -39.09
CA LEU A 1101 42.69 -21.60 -39.04
C LEU A 1101 43.73 -21.82 -40.14
N LYS A 1102 44.25 -23.05 -40.31
CA LYS A 1102 45.23 -23.34 -41.38
C LYS A 1102 44.64 -23.13 -42.78
N PHE A 1103 43.37 -23.45 -42.99
CA PHE A 1103 42.67 -23.20 -44.25
C PHE A 1103 42.54 -21.70 -44.55
N GLY A 1104 42.19 -20.87 -43.55
CA GLY A 1104 42.18 -19.41 -43.67
C GLY A 1104 43.56 -18.84 -44.01
N GLN A 1105 44.61 -19.35 -43.34
CA GLN A 1105 46.01 -19.05 -43.62
C GLN A 1105 46.54 -19.60 -44.96
N LYS A 1106 45.69 -20.27 -45.76
CA LYS A 1106 46.02 -20.91 -47.05
C LYS A 1106 47.07 -22.03 -46.97
N LYS A 1107 47.28 -22.59 -45.77
CA LYS A 1107 48.15 -23.75 -45.49
C LYS A 1107 47.33 -25.02 -45.66
N TYR A 1108 47.03 -25.36 -46.92
CA TYR A 1108 46.05 -26.41 -47.23
C TYR A 1108 46.52 -27.81 -46.82
N ASP A 1109 47.82 -28.10 -46.88
CA ASP A 1109 48.39 -29.37 -46.39
C ASP A 1109 48.21 -29.53 -44.87
N ASP A 1110 48.62 -28.54 -44.07
CA ASP A 1110 48.37 -28.51 -42.62
C ASP A 1110 46.87 -28.68 -42.32
N ALA A 1111 46.02 -27.92 -43.01
CA ALA A 1111 44.56 -27.95 -42.82
C ALA A 1111 44.00 -29.34 -43.08
N LYS A 1112 44.41 -29.98 -44.18
CA LYS A 1112 44.02 -31.34 -44.55
C LYS A 1112 44.49 -32.36 -43.50
N GLU A 1113 45.69 -32.22 -42.95
CA GLU A 1113 46.18 -33.08 -41.86
C GLU A 1113 45.32 -32.93 -40.59
N TYR A 1114 44.99 -31.69 -40.19
CA TYR A 1114 44.13 -31.43 -39.03
C TYR A 1114 42.70 -31.93 -39.21
N TYR A 1115 42.07 -31.70 -40.38
CA TYR A 1115 40.76 -32.26 -40.68
C TYR A 1115 40.79 -33.80 -40.73
N PHE A 1116 41.84 -34.43 -41.27
CA PHE A 1116 41.97 -35.90 -41.23
C PHE A 1116 42.11 -36.43 -39.80
N LYS A 1117 42.87 -35.75 -38.93
CA LYS A 1117 42.93 -36.09 -37.49
C LYS A 1117 41.54 -35.96 -36.87
N ALA A 1118 40.80 -34.90 -37.19
CA ALA A 1118 39.43 -34.70 -36.72
C ALA A 1118 38.47 -35.82 -37.18
N THR A 1119 38.51 -36.26 -38.44
CA THR A 1119 37.69 -37.41 -38.90
C THR A 1119 38.05 -38.76 -38.27
N LYS A 1120 39.24 -38.90 -37.66
CA LYS A 1120 39.62 -40.09 -36.89
C LYS A 1120 39.16 -40.03 -35.43
N ALA A 1121 38.93 -38.82 -34.92
CA ALA A 1121 38.33 -38.57 -33.62
C ALA A 1121 36.80 -38.70 -33.68
N ASP A 1122 36.16 -38.05 -34.67
CA ASP A 1122 34.75 -38.22 -34.99
C ASP A 1122 34.56 -38.50 -36.50
N PRO A 1123 34.28 -39.76 -36.90
CA PRO A 1123 34.02 -40.13 -38.30
C PRO A 1123 32.56 -39.92 -38.74
N TYR A 1124 31.70 -39.35 -37.89
CA TYR A 1124 30.27 -39.18 -38.11
C TYR A 1124 29.84 -37.71 -38.30
N ASP A 1125 30.61 -36.71 -37.84
CA ASP A 1125 30.34 -35.30 -38.17
C ASP A 1125 30.54 -35.01 -39.66
N ALA A 1126 29.42 -34.79 -40.37
CA ALA A 1126 29.38 -34.47 -41.79
C ALA A 1126 30.16 -33.18 -42.15
N ASN A 1127 30.30 -32.23 -41.23
CA ASN A 1127 30.98 -30.95 -41.48
C ASN A 1127 32.50 -31.11 -41.56
N ILE A 1128 33.10 -32.05 -40.82
CA ILE A 1128 34.53 -32.35 -40.94
C ILE A 1128 34.82 -32.99 -42.31
N TRP A 1129 33.94 -33.87 -42.80
CA TRP A 1129 34.02 -34.41 -44.17
C TRP A 1129 33.82 -33.32 -45.22
N LEU A 1130 32.88 -32.38 -45.01
CA LEU A 1130 32.68 -31.23 -45.91
C LEU A 1130 33.90 -30.30 -45.92
N ASN A 1131 34.58 -30.12 -44.78
CA ASN A 1131 35.85 -29.39 -44.70
C ASN A 1131 37.00 -30.11 -45.43
N LEU A 1132 37.08 -31.46 -45.38
CA LEU A 1132 38.00 -32.25 -46.19
C LEU A 1132 37.73 -32.11 -47.70
N ALA A 1133 36.46 -32.06 -48.12
CA ALA A 1133 36.10 -31.74 -49.50
C ALA A 1133 36.56 -30.31 -49.86
N ARG A 1134 36.23 -29.31 -49.02
CA ARG A 1134 36.57 -27.90 -49.22
C ARG A 1134 38.07 -27.64 -49.36
N VAL A 1135 38.93 -28.31 -48.58
CA VAL A 1135 40.39 -28.22 -48.74
C VAL A 1135 40.88 -28.96 -49.98
N SER A 1136 40.29 -30.10 -50.32
CA SER A 1136 40.66 -30.87 -51.51
C SER A 1136 40.33 -30.12 -52.82
N VAL A 1137 39.28 -29.31 -52.85
CA VAL A 1137 39.02 -28.33 -53.94
C VAL A 1137 40.17 -27.33 -54.07
N LYS A 1138 40.67 -26.77 -52.96
CA LYS A 1138 41.79 -25.81 -52.98
C LYS A 1138 43.14 -26.45 -53.33
N MET A 1139 43.28 -27.76 -53.15
CA MET A 1139 44.44 -28.55 -53.56
C MET A 1139 44.30 -29.16 -54.97
N GLY A 1140 43.13 -29.04 -55.61
CA GLY A 1140 42.86 -29.58 -56.94
C GLY A 1140 42.70 -31.10 -57.04
N ASN A 1141 42.49 -31.82 -55.92
CA ASN A 1141 42.28 -33.27 -55.96
C ASN A 1141 40.79 -33.62 -56.06
N THR A 1142 40.27 -33.76 -57.29
CA THR A 1142 38.84 -34.02 -57.59
C THR A 1142 38.29 -35.28 -56.92
N ASP A 1143 39.10 -36.33 -56.85
CA ASP A 1143 38.65 -37.67 -56.42
C ASP A 1143 38.38 -37.68 -54.90
N ASP A 1144 39.24 -36.97 -54.14
CA ASP A 1144 39.02 -36.68 -52.72
C ASP A 1144 37.75 -35.82 -52.51
N VAL A 1145 37.52 -34.81 -53.33
CA VAL A 1145 36.33 -33.94 -53.22
C VAL A 1145 35.06 -34.77 -53.34
N GLN A 1146 34.98 -35.67 -54.34
CA GLN A 1146 33.81 -36.55 -54.49
C GLN A 1146 33.67 -37.52 -53.32
N ALA A 1147 34.76 -38.21 -52.92
CA ALA A 1147 34.72 -39.15 -51.82
C ALA A 1147 34.24 -38.52 -50.51
N PHE A 1148 34.71 -37.31 -50.19
CA PHE A 1148 34.35 -36.61 -48.95
C PHE A 1148 32.99 -35.91 -49.02
N ALA A 1149 32.62 -35.30 -50.15
CA ALA A 1149 31.28 -34.70 -50.34
C ALA A 1149 30.16 -35.76 -50.29
N GLU A 1150 30.36 -36.91 -50.96
CA GLU A 1150 29.44 -38.04 -50.86
C GLU A 1150 29.38 -38.61 -49.45
N ARG A 1151 30.50 -38.65 -48.71
CA ARG A 1151 30.53 -39.13 -47.32
C ARG A 1151 29.77 -38.19 -46.39
N ALA A 1152 29.95 -36.88 -46.53
CA ALA A 1152 29.21 -35.87 -45.80
C ALA A 1152 27.69 -36.00 -46.05
N ALA A 1153 27.27 -36.03 -47.32
CA ALA A 1153 25.86 -36.16 -47.72
C ALA A 1153 25.19 -37.49 -47.31
N LYS A 1154 25.97 -38.53 -46.98
CA LYS A 1154 25.48 -39.82 -46.44
C LYS A 1154 25.37 -39.83 -44.91
N LEU A 1155 26.02 -38.89 -44.23
CA LEU A 1155 25.95 -38.69 -42.78
C LEU A 1155 24.86 -37.68 -42.42
N ASP A 1156 24.81 -36.56 -43.15
CA ASP A 1156 23.74 -35.57 -43.08
C ASP A 1156 23.26 -35.21 -44.50
N PRO A 1157 22.00 -35.50 -44.87
CA PRO A 1157 21.42 -35.08 -46.14
C PRO A 1157 21.36 -33.55 -46.34
N ALA A 1158 21.36 -32.73 -45.27
CA ALA A 1158 21.24 -31.28 -45.38
C ALA A 1158 22.49 -30.63 -46.00
N VAL A 1159 23.70 -31.11 -45.71
CA VAL A 1159 24.93 -30.59 -46.33
C VAL A 1159 25.11 -30.99 -47.80
N LYS A 1160 24.21 -31.83 -48.36
CA LYS A 1160 24.33 -32.32 -49.73
C LYS A 1160 24.40 -31.19 -50.76
N SER A 1161 23.58 -30.15 -50.65
CA SER A 1161 23.61 -29.02 -51.60
C SER A 1161 24.96 -28.29 -51.64
N THR A 1162 25.68 -28.29 -50.52
CA THR A 1162 27.03 -27.71 -50.42
C THR A 1162 28.08 -28.67 -50.99
N GLY A 1163 27.93 -29.98 -50.78
CA GLY A 1163 28.74 -30.99 -51.46
C GLY A 1163 28.59 -30.95 -52.99
N ASP A 1164 27.35 -30.91 -53.49
CA ASP A 1164 26.98 -30.76 -54.91
C ASP A 1164 27.42 -29.40 -55.51
N MET A 1165 27.85 -28.44 -54.68
CA MET A 1165 28.44 -27.16 -55.10
C MET A 1165 29.97 -27.22 -55.14
N LEU A 1166 30.61 -27.94 -54.19
CA LEU A 1166 32.07 -28.14 -54.19
C LEU A 1166 32.55 -29.04 -55.36
N LEU A 1167 31.64 -29.75 -56.01
CA LEU A 1167 31.87 -30.60 -57.19
C LEU A 1167 31.76 -29.86 -58.54
N LYS A 1168 31.70 -28.52 -58.55
CA LYS A 1168 31.51 -27.67 -59.74
C LYS A 1168 32.55 -26.56 -59.83
#